data_AF-A0A1H2XQL6-F1
#
_entry.id   AF-A0A1H2XQL6-F1
#
_cell.length_a   1.000
_cell.length_b   1.000
_cell.length_c   1.000
_cell.angle_alpha   90.00
_cell.angle_beta   90.00
_cell.angle_gamma   90.00
#
_symmetry.space_group_name_H-M   'P 1'
#
loop_
_entity.id
_entity.type
_entity.pdbx_description
1 polymer ?
#
loop_
_entity_poly.entity_id
_entity_poly.type
_entity_poly.pdbx_seq_one_letter_code
_entity_poly.pdbx_strand_id
1 'polypeptide(L)'
;MGNQRTDIMEEVQGMYTSLYNVTLVVVDGLGNEAAFTDGENKLFAALDAVPEAGLRDKINHMFEGRLSAREPFFYDLFPGVHMAVVPLQKNENPDYFLLAGLLVEEGAQKTVETSLESAYGKKNDWKEIIRQTPAFYIEEREKWLARFQKAANVLALCFDGQSSPENHARLMHRALQRHSTEELLDLLIDGLEEAEVLGIAEEGEDGVYETTSVTGKHKEAIEPISFYPGEGPLGKVLLSEEPLFLENLKDRPQSYFWQRYGLSPHLFFALPIQKTKGASGVIFGGSFSRGFLTGKGKDFLLTMVSVIEAKVKTDWLAEENSRQIQQLESLVEIGRQMAAGPNIKKVSYILIDASLSMSRGNFAMLLLKKKERGKYRMISRGYSRQELEFYAESAAAEYFSGLDTELEKVKQAEAPWKEPVLECPLVFQGEILGVLCVGTQEVRTRKMEEFLEALSVIGGVSMKLAGEESGLSMDKQLGAMHLAVKQFDPEAFALSSRAAEIAEQYTADGKFSASFASSITGACRLSAYSPAIIQELMPDSQVGEVLEEGRSLKEGVNKSRLITGAQAEVFAMTLLYAEDGEQKKIKAMTNISEEWKKSFLNFLDGTFINDQELFIQGTAEAAEEPVVSALQNNSSLSSREQEVLELIIKGDNNREIAEKLFISDHTVKNHVTKIFRKLEVPDRARAISKAYQVKYEGF
;
A
#
# COMPACT_ATOMS: atom_id res chain seq x y z
N MET A 1 19.50 5.16 40.73
CA MET A 1 18.82 3.87 40.95
C MET A 1 17.37 3.90 40.49
N GLY A 2 16.59 4.97 40.73
CA GLY A 2 15.24 5.15 40.15
C GLY A 2 15.22 5.33 38.62
N ASN A 3 15.93 6.34 38.08
CA ASN A 3 15.88 6.69 36.65
C ASN A 3 16.19 5.53 35.69
N GLN A 4 17.28 4.79 35.95
CA GLN A 4 17.73 3.74 35.02
C GLN A 4 16.75 2.56 34.88
N ARG A 5 15.90 2.32 35.88
CA ARG A 5 14.86 1.29 35.84
C ARG A 5 13.65 1.77 35.05
N THR A 6 13.30 3.04 35.21
CA THR A 6 12.23 3.72 34.46
C THR A 6 12.59 3.80 32.98
N ASP A 7 13.82 4.17 32.64
CA ASP A 7 14.31 4.25 31.24
C ASP A 7 14.13 2.90 30.49
N ILE A 8 14.41 1.77 31.16
CA ILE A 8 14.31 0.43 30.55
C ILE A 8 12.85 0.00 30.37
N MET A 9 11.99 0.33 31.35
CA MET A 9 10.55 0.08 31.22
C MET A 9 9.99 0.88 30.05
N GLU A 10 10.38 2.15 29.91
CA GLU A 10 9.94 3.02 28.82
C GLU A 10 10.38 2.52 27.45
N GLU A 11 11.61 2.00 27.30
CA GLU A 11 12.07 1.42 26.04
C GLU A 11 11.32 0.13 25.66
N VAL A 12 11.11 -0.77 26.63
CA VAL A 12 10.33 -2.01 26.40
C VAL A 12 8.89 -1.65 26.03
N GLN A 13 8.27 -0.71 26.76
CA GLN A 13 6.94 -0.21 26.48
C GLN A 13 6.90 0.42 25.08
N GLY A 14 7.87 1.25 24.70
CA GLY A 14 7.96 1.88 23.37
C GLY A 14 8.05 0.87 22.23
N MET A 15 8.84 -0.20 22.40
CA MET A 15 8.95 -1.26 21.40
C MET A 15 7.62 -1.96 21.15
N TYR A 16 6.97 -2.45 22.20
CA TYR A 16 5.67 -3.12 22.08
C TYR A 16 4.57 -2.16 21.63
N THR A 17 4.67 -0.88 22.03
CA THR A 17 3.76 0.18 21.59
C THR A 17 3.85 0.41 20.09
N SER A 18 5.07 0.44 19.54
CA SER A 18 5.31 0.53 18.08
C SER A 18 4.87 -0.74 17.34
N LEU A 19 5.21 -1.93 17.87
CA LEU A 19 4.91 -3.22 17.24
C LEU A 19 3.43 -3.54 17.13
N TYR A 20 2.64 -3.14 18.14
CA TYR A 20 1.22 -3.46 18.23
C TYR A 20 0.31 -2.24 18.09
N ASN A 21 0.87 -1.03 17.95
CA ASN A 21 0.15 0.25 17.90
C ASN A 21 -0.79 0.48 19.11
N VAL A 22 -0.32 0.16 20.31
CA VAL A 22 -1.10 0.17 21.56
C VAL A 22 -0.36 0.88 22.66
N THR A 23 -1.05 1.66 23.49
CA THR A 23 -0.42 2.27 24.66
C THR A 23 -0.19 1.23 25.75
N LEU A 24 0.97 1.27 26.40
CA LEU A 24 1.31 0.42 27.54
C LEU A 24 1.60 1.27 28.77
N VAL A 25 0.97 0.95 29.90
CA VAL A 25 1.15 1.64 31.18
C VAL A 25 1.40 0.62 32.28
N VAL A 26 2.46 0.80 33.07
CA VAL A 26 2.72 -0.05 34.24
C VAL A 26 2.21 0.67 35.49
N VAL A 27 1.32 0.01 36.24
CA VAL A 27 0.73 0.53 37.48
C VAL A 27 1.05 -0.39 38.66
N ASP A 28 1.11 0.17 39.86
CA ASP A 28 1.20 -0.59 41.11
C ASP A 28 -0.16 -1.16 41.52
N GLY A 29 -0.19 -1.98 42.59
CA GLY A 29 -1.41 -2.58 43.13
C GLY A 29 -2.43 -1.58 43.73
N LEU A 30 -2.15 -0.28 43.69
CA LEU A 30 -3.07 0.81 44.06
C LEU A 30 -3.50 1.64 42.83
N GLY A 31 -3.04 1.28 41.63
CA GLY A 31 -3.32 2.01 40.39
C GLY A 31 -2.38 3.20 40.12
N ASN A 32 -1.36 3.42 40.96
CA ASN A 32 -0.40 4.51 40.71
C ASN A 32 0.57 4.11 39.60
N GLU A 33 0.87 5.05 38.72
CA GLU A 33 1.79 4.88 37.62
C GLU A 33 3.22 4.63 38.12
N ALA A 34 3.82 3.51 37.69
CA ALA A 34 5.20 3.16 37.96
C ALA A 34 6.12 3.45 36.76
N ALA A 35 5.61 3.30 35.54
CA ALA A 35 6.27 3.69 34.29
C ALA A 35 5.22 3.88 33.18
N PHE A 36 5.40 4.92 32.36
CA PHE A 36 4.49 5.29 31.28
C PHE A 36 5.26 5.61 30.00
N THR A 37 4.75 5.13 28.88
CA THR A 37 5.25 5.51 27.57
C THR A 37 4.08 5.95 26.73
N ASP A 38 4.17 7.17 26.22
CA ASP A 38 3.16 7.73 25.35
C ASP A 38 3.16 6.95 24.05
N GLY A 39 2.03 6.29 23.74
CA GLY A 39 1.86 5.59 22.48
C GLY A 39 1.26 6.50 21.43
N GLU A 40 1.44 6.16 20.15
CA GLU A 40 0.78 6.87 19.04
C GLU A 40 -0.76 6.68 19.01
N ASN A 41 -1.32 6.01 20.01
CA ASN A 41 -2.75 5.79 20.13
C ASN A 41 -3.48 7.10 20.52
N LYS A 42 -4.05 7.75 19.51
CA LYS A 42 -4.77 9.02 19.66
C LYS A 42 -6.01 8.94 20.57
N LEU A 43 -6.61 7.75 20.73
CA LEU A 43 -7.74 7.56 21.64
C LEU A 43 -7.30 7.66 23.10
N PHE A 44 -6.11 7.14 23.43
CA PHE A 44 -5.53 7.28 24.76
C PHE A 44 -5.27 8.74 25.09
N ALA A 45 -4.54 9.45 24.22
CA ALA A 45 -4.23 10.87 24.41
C ALA A 45 -5.50 11.73 24.54
N ALA A 46 -6.54 11.44 23.76
CA ALA A 46 -7.81 12.16 23.81
C ALA A 46 -8.58 11.94 25.11
N LEU A 47 -8.52 10.74 25.70
CA LEU A 47 -9.18 10.40 26.96
C LEU A 47 -8.37 10.83 28.20
N ASP A 48 -7.05 10.88 28.10
CA ASP A 48 -6.16 11.34 29.18
C ASP A 48 -6.21 12.86 29.37
N ALA A 49 -6.46 13.62 28.30
CA ALA A 49 -6.57 15.08 28.32
C ALA A 49 -7.84 15.62 29.01
N VAL A 50 -8.75 14.75 29.49
CA VAL A 50 -10.01 15.14 30.12
C VAL A 50 -9.85 15.22 31.66
N PRO A 51 -10.03 16.40 32.30
CA PRO A 51 -9.73 16.60 33.73
C PRO A 51 -10.73 15.98 34.72
N GLU A 52 -11.98 15.74 34.33
CA GLU A 52 -13.04 15.20 35.20
C GLU A 52 -13.67 13.96 34.53
N ALA A 53 -13.67 12.81 35.21
CA ALA A 53 -14.11 11.51 34.67
C ALA A 53 -13.28 10.98 33.48
N GLY A 54 -12.00 11.35 33.47
CA GLY A 54 -11.02 10.91 32.48
C GLY A 54 -10.59 9.45 32.65
N LEU A 55 -9.70 8.99 31.76
CA LEU A 55 -9.18 7.62 31.76
C LEU A 55 -8.54 7.23 33.11
N ARG A 56 -7.82 8.16 33.74
CA ARG A 56 -7.13 7.95 35.02
C ARG A 56 -8.08 7.69 36.18
N ASP A 57 -9.22 8.40 36.25
CA ASP A 57 -10.22 8.17 37.30
C ASP A 57 -10.82 6.76 37.20
N LYS A 58 -11.06 6.28 35.97
CA LYS A 58 -11.54 4.92 35.73
C LYS A 58 -10.51 3.86 36.08
N ILE A 59 -9.24 4.10 35.77
CA ILE A 59 -8.13 3.23 36.17
C ILE A 59 -8.05 3.18 37.70
N ASN A 60 -8.04 4.32 38.39
CA ASN A 60 -7.99 4.35 39.85
C ASN A 60 -9.16 3.58 40.48
N HIS A 61 -10.38 3.78 39.98
CA HIS A 61 -11.56 3.05 40.45
C HIS A 61 -11.48 1.53 40.23
N MET A 62 -10.80 1.09 39.17
CA MET A 62 -10.52 -0.33 38.92
C MET A 62 -9.68 -0.96 40.06
N PHE A 63 -8.77 -0.19 40.67
CA PHE A 63 -7.83 -0.69 41.69
C PHE A 63 -8.24 -0.39 43.14
N GLU A 64 -9.31 0.40 43.38
CA GLU A 64 -9.84 0.73 44.72
C GLU A 64 -10.21 -0.49 45.58
N GLY A 65 -10.39 -1.67 44.98
CA GLY A 65 -10.73 -2.93 45.66
C GLY A 65 -9.58 -3.93 45.87
N ARG A 66 -8.33 -3.62 45.44
CA ARG A 66 -7.24 -4.58 45.18
C ARG A 66 -7.65 -5.69 44.22
N LEU A 67 -7.14 -5.62 42.99
CA LEU A 67 -7.37 -6.62 41.95
C LEU A 67 -6.59 -7.91 42.25
N SER A 68 -7.27 -8.97 42.71
CA SER A 68 -6.69 -10.32 42.83
C SER A 68 -6.86 -11.09 41.52
N ALA A 69 -6.14 -10.69 40.48
CA ALA A 69 -6.12 -11.36 39.19
C ALA A 69 -4.80 -12.10 38.98
N ARG A 70 -4.85 -13.44 38.85
CA ARG A 70 -3.68 -14.28 38.54
C ARG A 70 -3.42 -14.43 37.04
N GLU A 71 -4.41 -14.11 36.21
CA GLU A 71 -4.37 -14.28 34.76
C GLU A 71 -4.74 -12.97 34.05
N PRO A 72 -4.24 -12.75 32.82
CA PRO A 72 -4.61 -11.61 32.00
C PRO A 72 -6.11 -11.58 31.71
N PHE A 73 -6.70 -10.39 31.69
CA PHE A 73 -8.09 -10.22 31.30
C PHE A 73 -8.32 -8.88 30.59
N PHE A 74 -9.44 -8.76 29.88
CA PHE A 74 -9.90 -7.48 29.35
C PHE A 74 -10.89 -6.83 30.30
N TYR A 75 -10.68 -5.54 30.52
CA TYR A 75 -11.57 -4.65 31.25
C TYR A 75 -12.30 -3.72 30.28
N ASP A 76 -13.61 -3.61 30.43
CA ASP A 76 -14.45 -2.77 29.59
C ASP A 76 -14.49 -1.35 30.16
N LEU A 77 -13.77 -0.43 29.52
CA LEU A 77 -13.78 0.98 29.93
C LEU A 77 -15.06 1.69 29.47
N PHE A 78 -15.53 1.32 28.28
CA PHE A 78 -16.77 1.79 27.66
C PHE A 78 -17.38 0.64 26.84
N PRO A 79 -18.68 0.69 26.51
CA PRO A 79 -19.27 -0.24 25.56
C PRO A 79 -18.48 -0.24 24.24
N GLY A 80 -17.82 -1.35 23.91
CA GLY A 80 -16.99 -1.51 22.71
C GLY A 80 -15.55 -0.96 22.80
N VAL A 81 -15.09 -0.51 23.98
CA VAL A 81 -13.69 -0.11 24.21
C VAL A 81 -13.08 -0.91 25.36
N HIS A 82 -12.05 -1.69 25.04
CA HIS A 82 -11.43 -2.64 25.94
C HIS A 82 -9.99 -2.26 26.25
N MET A 83 -9.57 -2.52 27.49
CA MET A 83 -8.18 -2.42 27.94
C MET A 83 -7.76 -3.74 28.54
N ALA A 84 -6.60 -4.27 28.15
CA ALA A 84 -6.07 -5.47 28.77
C ALA A 84 -5.38 -5.12 30.09
N VAL A 85 -5.64 -5.92 31.12
CA VAL A 85 -5.00 -5.84 32.44
C VAL A 85 -4.22 -7.12 32.64
N VAL A 86 -2.90 -6.99 32.80
CA VAL A 86 -1.97 -8.13 32.80
C VAL A 86 -1.09 -8.07 34.04
N PRO A 87 -1.15 -9.07 34.94
CA PRO A 87 -0.31 -9.08 36.12
C PRO A 87 1.17 -9.31 35.74
N LEU A 88 2.08 -8.51 36.31
CA LEU A 88 3.53 -8.69 36.09
C LEU A 88 4.11 -9.82 36.97
N GLN A 89 3.40 -10.21 38.03
CA GLN A 89 3.83 -11.27 38.95
C GLN A 89 2.72 -12.32 39.08
N LYS A 90 3.09 -13.61 39.03
CA LYS A 90 2.15 -14.73 39.19
C LYS A 90 1.86 -15.07 40.67
N ASN A 91 1.65 -14.05 41.50
CA ASN A 91 1.31 -14.19 42.92
C ASN A 91 -0.19 -13.93 43.17
N GLU A 92 -0.72 -14.33 44.32
CA GLU A 92 -2.14 -14.08 44.68
C GLU A 92 -2.53 -12.60 44.67
N ASN A 93 -1.57 -11.72 44.99
CA ASN A 93 -1.69 -10.28 44.85
C ASN A 93 -0.43 -9.78 44.14
N PRO A 94 -0.48 -9.56 42.81
CA PRO A 94 0.60 -8.92 42.08
C PRO A 94 0.82 -7.50 42.61
N ASP A 95 2.08 -7.12 42.81
CA ASP A 95 2.45 -5.75 43.22
C ASP A 95 2.33 -4.77 42.05
N TYR A 96 2.37 -5.27 40.81
CA TYR A 96 2.36 -4.48 39.59
C TYR A 96 1.54 -5.14 38.47
N PHE A 97 0.92 -4.29 37.66
CA PHE A 97 0.11 -4.66 36.50
C PHE A 97 0.53 -3.85 35.27
N LEU A 98 0.51 -4.50 34.11
CA LEU A 98 0.58 -3.86 32.80
C LEU A 98 -0.84 -3.63 32.30
N LEU A 99 -1.18 -2.37 32.11
CA LEU A 99 -2.37 -1.93 31.38
C LEU A 99 -1.98 -1.76 29.92
N ALA A 100 -2.67 -2.44 29.02
CA ALA A 100 -2.33 -2.47 27.61
C ALA A 100 -3.52 -2.15 26.70
N GLY A 101 -3.31 -1.17 25.83
CA GLY A 101 -4.21 -0.75 24.77
C GLY A 101 -5.34 0.19 25.19
N LEU A 102 -6.07 0.61 24.16
CA LEU A 102 -7.47 1.02 24.13
C LEU A 102 -7.99 0.48 22.80
N LEU A 103 -8.57 -0.71 22.85
CA LEU A 103 -8.95 -1.47 21.69
C LEU A 103 -10.43 -1.24 21.40
N VAL A 104 -10.77 -0.93 20.15
CA VAL A 104 -12.16 -0.71 19.73
C VAL A 104 -12.69 -1.97 19.07
N GLU A 105 -13.82 -2.47 19.55
CA GLU A 105 -14.48 -3.64 18.99
C GLU A 105 -14.96 -3.36 17.55
N GLU A 106 -14.58 -4.23 16.62
CA GLU A 106 -14.97 -4.13 15.22
C GLU A 106 -16.49 -4.24 15.07
N GLY A 107 -17.12 -3.29 14.36
CA GLY A 107 -18.57 -3.21 14.21
C GLY A 107 -19.27 -2.43 15.33
N ALA A 108 -18.59 -2.11 16.44
CA ALA A 108 -19.11 -1.23 17.49
C ALA A 108 -18.68 0.24 17.32
N GLN A 109 -17.92 0.59 16.28
CA GLN A 109 -17.29 1.91 16.13
C GLN A 109 -18.28 3.07 16.24
N LYS A 110 -19.46 2.95 15.62
CA LYS A 110 -20.51 3.99 15.66
C LYS A 110 -21.14 4.14 17.06
N THR A 111 -21.27 3.03 17.79
CA THR A 111 -21.76 3.03 19.18
C THR A 111 -20.74 3.64 20.11
N VAL A 112 -19.46 3.35 19.89
CA VAL A 112 -18.33 3.94 20.61
C VAL A 112 -18.25 5.44 20.35
N GLU A 113 -18.34 5.87 19.09
CA GLU A 113 -18.38 7.29 18.71
C GLU A 113 -19.51 8.03 19.43
N THR A 114 -20.72 7.49 19.39
CA THR A 114 -21.90 8.10 20.05
C THR A 114 -21.71 8.17 21.57
N SER A 115 -21.13 7.12 22.16
CA SER A 115 -20.88 7.08 23.61
C SER A 115 -19.81 8.08 24.03
N LEU A 116 -18.74 8.24 23.24
CA LEU A 116 -17.68 9.21 23.48
C LEU A 116 -18.16 10.65 23.27
N GLU A 117 -18.94 10.92 22.22
CA GLU A 117 -19.58 12.22 22.01
C GLU A 117 -20.50 12.59 23.18
N SER A 118 -21.26 11.62 23.70
CA SER A 118 -22.17 11.84 24.83
C SER A 118 -21.43 12.06 26.15
N ALA A 119 -20.30 11.39 26.38
CA ALA A 119 -19.55 11.46 27.64
C ALA A 119 -18.58 12.65 27.68
N TYR A 120 -17.98 13.02 26.54
CA TYR A 120 -16.86 13.97 26.48
C TYR A 120 -17.09 15.16 25.53
N GLY A 121 -18.23 15.19 24.82
CA GLY A 121 -18.61 16.26 23.90
C GLY A 121 -17.92 16.17 22.53
N LYS A 122 -18.29 17.07 21.61
CA LYS A 122 -17.83 17.08 20.20
C LYS A 122 -16.53 17.86 19.95
N LYS A 123 -15.70 18.02 20.98
CA LYS A 123 -14.50 18.88 20.90
C LYS A 123 -13.36 18.21 20.13
N ASN A 124 -13.34 16.87 20.10
CA ASN A 124 -12.40 16.04 19.35
C ASN A 124 -13.11 15.41 18.15
N ASP A 125 -12.37 15.13 17.08
CA ASP A 125 -12.85 14.33 15.95
C ASP A 125 -12.78 12.84 16.31
N TRP A 126 -13.76 12.38 17.10
CA TRP A 126 -13.82 11.00 17.60
C TRP A 126 -13.86 9.98 16.47
N LYS A 127 -14.47 10.34 15.33
CA LYS A 127 -14.57 9.47 14.16
C LYS A 127 -13.19 9.19 13.57
N GLU A 128 -12.37 10.22 13.40
CA GLU A 128 -11.00 10.06 12.89
C GLU A 128 -10.09 9.36 13.91
N ILE A 129 -10.28 9.64 15.20
CA ILE A 129 -9.52 8.99 16.28
C ILE A 129 -9.82 7.48 16.34
N ILE A 130 -11.09 7.08 16.26
CA ILE A 130 -11.49 5.67 16.27
C ILE A 130 -10.95 4.94 15.04
N ARG A 131 -10.98 5.58 13.86
CA ARG A 131 -10.45 5.00 12.60
C ARG A 131 -8.95 4.67 12.69
N GLN A 132 -8.19 5.45 13.46
CA GLN A 132 -6.76 5.28 13.66
C GLN A 132 -6.42 4.37 14.85
N THR A 133 -7.43 3.94 15.62
CA THR A 133 -7.25 3.05 16.77
C THR A 133 -7.28 1.60 16.29
N PRO A 134 -6.42 0.70 16.83
CA PRO A 134 -6.43 -0.70 16.42
C PRO A 134 -7.80 -1.37 16.60
N ALA A 135 -8.26 -2.00 15.52
CA ALA A 135 -9.47 -2.81 15.53
C ALA A 135 -9.26 -4.10 16.35
N PHE A 136 -10.24 -4.41 17.19
CA PHE A 136 -10.26 -5.62 17.99
C PHE A 136 -11.44 -6.50 17.60
N TYR A 137 -11.11 -7.71 17.19
CA TYR A 137 -12.08 -8.76 16.93
C TYR A 137 -12.17 -9.64 18.18
N ILE A 138 -13.39 -9.86 18.69
CA ILE A 138 -13.63 -10.70 19.88
C ILE A 138 -12.99 -12.09 19.74
N GLU A 139 -12.99 -12.65 18.52
CA GLU A 139 -12.39 -13.94 18.21
C GLU A 139 -10.86 -13.98 18.44
N GLU A 140 -10.19 -12.82 18.46
CA GLU A 140 -8.76 -12.68 18.70
C GLU A 140 -8.41 -12.35 20.16
N ARG A 141 -9.40 -12.33 21.07
CA ARG A 141 -9.22 -11.97 22.49
C ARG A 141 -8.05 -12.69 23.15
N GLU A 142 -8.02 -14.01 23.06
CA GLU A 142 -6.95 -14.84 23.65
C GLU A 142 -5.58 -14.54 23.04
N LYS A 143 -5.51 -14.24 21.73
CA LYS A 143 -4.27 -13.90 21.05
C LYS A 143 -3.71 -12.57 21.54
N TRP A 144 -4.58 -11.58 21.74
CA TRP A 144 -4.19 -10.28 22.30
C TRP A 144 -3.69 -10.41 23.74
N LEU A 145 -4.40 -11.15 24.60
CA LEU A 145 -3.94 -11.40 25.97
C LEU A 145 -2.59 -12.12 26.00
N ALA A 146 -2.37 -13.09 25.11
CA ALA A 146 -1.08 -13.76 24.99
C ALA A 146 0.05 -12.81 24.57
N ARG A 147 -0.21 -11.86 23.64
CA ARG A 147 0.76 -10.82 23.24
C ARG A 147 1.13 -9.91 24.41
N PHE A 148 0.13 -9.43 25.16
CA PHE A 148 0.37 -8.57 26.31
C PHE A 148 1.04 -9.31 27.47
N GLN A 149 0.75 -10.61 27.64
CA GLN A 149 1.46 -11.45 28.61
C GLN A 149 2.94 -11.59 28.26
N LYS A 150 3.32 -11.69 26.98
CA LYS A 150 4.74 -11.65 26.57
C LYS A 150 5.40 -10.34 27.00
N ALA A 151 4.75 -9.20 26.74
CA ALA A 151 5.25 -7.88 27.17
C ALA A 151 5.39 -7.78 28.70
N ALA A 152 4.39 -8.27 29.43
CA ALA A 152 4.40 -8.32 30.88
C ALA A 152 5.53 -9.19 31.43
N ASN A 153 5.81 -10.34 30.83
CA ASN A 153 6.93 -11.20 31.25
C ASN A 153 8.29 -10.49 31.11
N VAL A 154 8.48 -9.73 30.02
CA VAL A 154 9.67 -8.90 29.79
C VAL A 154 9.79 -7.83 30.87
N LEU A 155 8.70 -7.08 31.11
CA LEU A 155 8.67 -6.03 32.13
C LEU A 155 8.85 -6.57 33.55
N ALA A 156 8.36 -7.79 33.84
CA ALA A 156 8.48 -8.44 35.14
C ALA A 156 9.94 -8.66 35.57
N LEU A 157 10.87 -8.85 34.63
CA LEU A 157 12.29 -8.97 34.93
C LEU A 157 12.87 -7.69 35.57
N CYS A 158 12.25 -6.53 35.32
CA CYS A 158 12.61 -5.27 35.95
C CYS A 158 12.12 -5.16 37.42
N PHE A 159 11.33 -6.13 37.91
CA PHE A 159 10.73 -6.13 39.25
C PHE A 159 11.19 -7.27 40.17
N ASP A 160 11.82 -8.32 39.65
CA ASP A 160 12.22 -9.48 40.47
C ASP A 160 13.51 -9.20 41.27
N GLY A 161 13.39 -9.11 42.59
CA GLY A 161 14.45 -8.63 43.50
C GLY A 161 15.47 -9.66 43.98
N GLN A 162 15.46 -10.90 43.46
CA GLN A 162 16.21 -12.01 44.10
C GLN A 162 17.37 -12.60 43.29
N SER A 163 17.67 -12.21 42.05
CA SER A 163 18.94 -12.58 41.38
C SER A 163 19.24 -11.64 40.20
N SER A 164 20.37 -10.93 40.27
CA SER A 164 20.94 -10.15 39.15
C SER A 164 19.94 -9.28 38.35
N PRO A 165 19.05 -8.47 38.99
CA PRO A 165 18.08 -7.64 38.26
C PRO A 165 18.80 -6.60 37.38
N GLU A 166 19.96 -6.14 37.82
CA GLU A 166 20.80 -5.20 37.07
C GLU A 166 21.37 -5.80 35.79
N ASN A 167 21.78 -7.07 35.75
CA ASN A 167 22.33 -7.62 34.51
C ASN A 167 21.23 -7.93 33.50
N HIS A 168 20.08 -8.47 33.91
CA HIS A 168 18.96 -8.74 33.01
C HIS A 168 18.36 -7.44 32.46
N ALA A 169 18.17 -6.42 33.31
CA ALA A 169 17.71 -5.12 32.86
C ALA A 169 18.76 -4.41 31.97
N ARG A 170 20.06 -4.47 32.29
CA ARG A 170 21.13 -3.95 31.40
C ARG A 170 21.24 -4.72 30.09
N LEU A 171 21.00 -6.03 30.10
CA LEU A 171 20.96 -6.88 28.92
C LEU A 171 19.77 -6.50 28.04
N MET A 172 18.60 -6.26 28.63
CA MET A 172 17.44 -5.72 27.91
C MET A 172 17.72 -4.33 27.36
N HIS A 173 18.22 -3.39 28.17
CA HIS A 173 18.59 -2.05 27.70
C HIS A 173 19.57 -2.09 26.52
N ARG A 174 20.60 -2.94 26.61
CA ARG A 174 21.53 -3.16 25.49
C ARG A 174 20.84 -3.84 24.31
N ALA A 175 19.96 -4.81 24.53
CA ALA A 175 19.24 -5.47 23.45
C ALA A 175 18.25 -4.53 22.70
N LEU A 176 17.77 -3.49 23.37
CA LEU A 176 16.82 -2.51 22.83
C LEU A 176 17.53 -1.38 22.05
N GLN A 177 18.84 -1.18 22.25
CA GLN A 177 19.62 -0.32 21.37
C GLN A 177 19.79 -0.97 19.99
N ARG A 178 20.09 -0.19 18.94
CA ARG A 178 20.14 -0.62 17.51
C ARG A 178 21.25 -1.65 17.20
N HIS A 179 21.22 -2.78 17.87
CA HIS A 179 22.16 -3.88 17.72
C HIS A 179 21.72 -4.84 16.62
N SER A 180 22.68 -5.58 16.05
CA SER A 180 22.38 -6.66 15.12
C SER A 180 21.81 -7.88 15.85
N THR A 181 21.15 -8.79 15.12
CA THR A 181 20.66 -10.06 15.68
C THR A 181 21.80 -10.90 16.29
N GLU A 182 23.00 -10.86 15.72
CA GLU A 182 24.19 -11.51 16.29
C GLU A 182 24.62 -10.91 17.63
N GLU A 183 24.64 -9.58 17.74
CA GLU A 183 24.96 -8.89 19.00
C GLU A 183 23.94 -9.21 20.10
N LEU A 184 22.67 -9.43 19.74
CA LEU A 184 21.67 -9.90 20.69
C LEU A 184 21.95 -11.33 21.16
N LEU A 185 22.34 -12.22 20.24
CA LEU A 185 22.71 -13.58 20.61
C LEU A 185 23.96 -13.57 21.52
N ASP A 186 24.95 -12.72 21.26
CA ASP A 186 26.13 -12.54 22.11
C ASP A 186 25.75 -12.09 23.53
N LEU A 187 24.82 -11.16 23.64
CA LEU A 187 24.30 -10.73 24.94
C LEU A 187 23.55 -11.86 25.66
N LEU A 188 22.82 -12.69 24.91
CA LEU A 188 22.04 -13.79 25.47
C LEU A 188 22.89 -14.92 25.99
N ILE A 189 23.93 -15.30 25.24
CA ILE A 189 24.84 -16.36 25.65
C ILE A 189 25.64 -15.93 26.90
N ASP A 190 25.98 -14.64 27.01
CA ASP A 190 26.63 -14.09 28.20
C ASP A 190 25.69 -14.07 29.42
N GLY A 191 24.38 -13.83 29.20
CA GLY A 191 23.36 -13.82 30.25
C GLY A 191 22.88 -15.21 30.67
N LEU A 192 23.01 -16.20 29.80
CA LEU A 192 22.58 -17.57 30.02
C LEU A 192 23.78 -18.45 30.36
N GLU A 193 24.18 -18.45 31.64
CA GLU A 193 25.37 -19.17 32.11
C GLU A 193 25.39 -20.66 31.72
N GLU A 194 24.22 -21.27 31.53
CA GLU A 194 24.06 -22.67 31.17
C GLU A 194 24.27 -22.99 29.69
N ALA A 195 24.20 -22.00 28.79
CA ALA A 195 24.40 -22.21 27.36
C ALA A 195 25.85 -21.89 26.93
N GLU A 196 26.37 -22.71 26.03
CA GLU A 196 27.69 -22.49 25.41
C GLU A 196 27.60 -22.12 23.95
N VAL A 197 26.42 -22.27 23.34
CA VAL A 197 26.14 -21.91 21.96
C VAL A 197 24.68 -21.52 21.81
N LEU A 198 24.43 -20.53 20.97
CA LEU A 198 23.10 -20.10 20.54
C LEU A 198 23.10 -19.92 19.03
N GLY A 199 21.96 -20.17 18.39
CA GLY A 199 21.78 -19.93 16.97
C GLY A 199 20.32 -19.68 16.61
N ILE A 200 20.12 -19.03 15.47
CA ILE A 200 18.82 -18.83 14.84
C ILE A 200 18.87 -19.54 13.50
N ALA A 201 17.81 -20.29 13.22
CA ALA A 201 17.55 -20.88 11.92
C ALA A 201 16.25 -20.32 11.34
N GLU A 202 16.28 -19.97 10.06
CA GLU A 202 15.18 -19.34 9.37
C GLU A 202 14.91 -20.06 8.05
N GLU A 203 13.72 -19.84 7.49
CA GLU A 203 13.34 -20.40 6.20
C GLU A 203 14.17 -19.75 5.10
N GLY A 204 14.92 -20.58 4.37
CA GLY A 204 15.65 -20.24 3.16
C GLY A 204 14.83 -20.52 1.89
N GLU A 205 15.50 -20.88 0.80
CA GLU A 205 14.84 -21.24 -0.47
C GLU A 205 14.20 -22.64 -0.38
N ASP A 206 13.12 -22.86 -1.14
CA ASP A 206 12.44 -24.17 -1.29
C ASP A 206 11.94 -24.83 0.01
N GLY A 207 11.70 -24.05 1.07
CA GLY A 207 11.19 -24.54 2.36
C GLY A 207 12.22 -25.28 3.21
N VAL A 208 13.51 -25.13 2.89
CA VAL A 208 14.64 -25.58 3.71
C VAL A 208 14.94 -24.55 4.77
N TYR A 209 15.17 -24.99 6.01
CA TYR A 209 15.59 -24.10 7.09
C TYR A 209 17.09 -24.14 7.27
N GLU A 210 17.71 -22.97 7.35
CA GLU A 210 19.15 -22.80 7.48
C GLU A 210 19.51 -21.85 8.61
N THR A 211 20.64 -22.10 9.25
CA THR A 211 21.18 -21.23 10.29
C THR A 211 21.63 -19.90 9.72
N THR A 212 21.03 -18.81 10.19
CA THR A 212 21.31 -17.44 9.71
C THR A 212 22.24 -16.66 10.64
N SER A 213 22.24 -17.00 11.93
CA SER A 213 23.07 -16.33 12.94
C SER A 213 23.43 -17.30 14.04
N VAL A 214 24.71 -17.33 14.44
CA VAL A 214 25.21 -18.26 15.47
C VAL A 214 26.26 -17.57 16.32
N THR A 215 26.22 -17.79 17.63
CA THR A 215 27.27 -17.36 18.54
C THR A 215 27.65 -18.44 19.54
N GLY A 216 28.82 -18.28 20.14
CA GLY A 216 29.34 -19.12 21.20
C GLY A 216 30.41 -20.10 20.74
N LYS A 217 30.66 -21.08 21.59
CA LYS A 217 31.59 -22.17 21.30
C LYS A 217 31.00 -23.03 20.18
N HIS A 218 31.87 -23.56 19.31
CA HIS A 218 31.47 -24.45 18.21
C HIS A 218 30.59 -23.81 17.12
N LYS A 219 30.57 -22.46 17.01
CA LYS A 219 29.79 -21.75 15.98
C LYS A 219 30.02 -22.28 14.56
N GLU A 220 31.27 -22.58 14.19
CA GLU A 220 31.67 -23.06 12.86
C GLU A 220 31.00 -24.41 12.48
N ALA A 221 30.64 -25.22 13.47
CA ALA A 221 29.96 -26.50 13.26
C ALA A 221 28.43 -26.38 13.25
N ILE A 222 27.89 -25.26 13.73
CA ILE A 222 26.45 -24.99 13.83
C ILE A 222 25.97 -24.08 12.70
N GLU A 223 26.82 -23.20 12.19
CA GLU A 223 26.56 -22.32 11.05
C GLU A 223 26.15 -23.03 9.73
N PRO A 224 26.55 -24.28 9.42
CA PRO A 224 26.10 -24.97 8.21
C PRO A 224 24.88 -25.90 8.44
N ILE A 225 24.11 -25.73 9.53
CA ILE A 225 22.99 -26.62 9.81
C ILE A 225 21.81 -26.28 8.90
N SER A 226 21.38 -27.29 8.12
CA SER A 226 20.16 -27.23 7.32
C SER A 226 19.23 -28.41 7.61
N PHE A 227 17.93 -28.14 7.64
CA PHE A 227 16.91 -29.13 7.99
C PHE A 227 15.54 -28.79 7.39
N TYR A 228 14.68 -29.80 7.25
CA TYR A 228 13.29 -29.63 6.83
C TYR A 228 12.32 -29.56 8.03
N PRO A 229 11.12 -29.01 7.86
CA PRO A 229 10.04 -29.18 8.84
C PRO A 229 9.83 -30.65 9.20
N GLY A 230 9.78 -30.96 10.50
CA GLY A 230 9.70 -32.32 11.02
C GLY A 230 11.02 -33.10 11.13
N GLU A 231 12.12 -32.59 10.58
CA GLU A 231 13.44 -33.21 10.70
C GLU A 231 14.11 -32.87 12.03
N GLY A 232 14.42 -33.91 12.82
CA GLY A 232 15.17 -33.76 14.06
C GLY A 232 14.44 -32.91 15.12
N PRO A 233 15.16 -32.45 16.16
CA PRO A 233 14.56 -31.65 17.21
C PRO A 233 14.16 -30.24 16.74
N LEU A 234 14.90 -29.64 15.81
CA LEU A 234 14.61 -28.30 15.28
C LEU A 234 13.36 -28.31 14.39
N GLY A 235 13.27 -29.24 13.44
CA GLY A 235 12.11 -29.36 12.56
C GLY A 235 10.84 -29.75 13.32
N LYS A 236 10.96 -30.45 14.46
CA LYS A 236 9.80 -30.73 15.32
C LYS A 236 9.23 -29.46 15.96
N VAL A 237 10.08 -28.56 16.44
CA VAL A 237 9.66 -27.28 17.03
C VAL A 237 8.93 -26.40 16.01
N LEU A 238 9.39 -26.40 14.76
CA LEU A 238 8.69 -25.71 13.66
C LEU A 238 7.25 -26.20 13.48
N LEU A 239 7.03 -27.52 13.55
CA LEU A 239 5.69 -28.10 13.36
C LEU A 239 4.79 -27.97 14.60
N SER A 240 5.37 -28.09 15.80
CA SER A 240 4.58 -28.04 17.02
C SER A 240 4.31 -26.62 17.52
N GLU A 241 5.10 -25.63 17.08
CA GLU A 241 5.09 -24.26 17.62
C GLU A 241 5.23 -24.23 19.16
N GLU A 242 5.86 -25.25 19.73
CA GLU A 242 6.04 -25.41 21.18
C GLU A 242 7.53 -25.44 21.52
N PRO A 243 7.95 -24.78 22.62
CA PRO A 243 9.32 -24.86 23.11
C PRO A 243 9.74 -26.29 23.44
N LEU A 244 10.94 -26.67 23.01
CA LEU A 244 11.55 -27.96 23.27
C LEU A 244 12.76 -27.79 24.17
N PHE A 245 12.76 -28.47 25.32
CA PHE A 245 13.91 -28.57 26.22
C PHE A 245 14.32 -30.03 26.37
N LEU A 246 15.54 -30.35 25.98
CA LEU A 246 16.12 -31.68 26.05
C LEU A 246 17.34 -31.64 26.97
N GLU A 247 17.32 -32.51 27.97
CA GLU A 247 18.39 -32.67 28.95
C GLU A 247 18.94 -34.10 28.87
N ASN A 248 20.24 -34.26 29.11
CA ASN A 248 20.97 -35.52 29.00
C ASN A 248 20.79 -36.20 27.62
N LEU A 249 21.09 -35.48 26.53
CA LEU A 249 20.83 -35.95 25.16
C LEU A 249 21.67 -37.16 24.72
N LYS A 250 22.83 -37.40 25.32
CA LYS A 250 23.82 -38.40 24.84
C LYS A 250 23.21 -39.78 24.55
N ASP A 251 22.25 -40.21 25.36
CA ASP A 251 21.63 -41.53 25.25
C ASP A 251 20.25 -41.51 24.56
N ARG A 252 19.87 -40.37 23.99
CA ARG A 252 18.55 -40.17 23.38
C ARG A 252 18.61 -40.26 21.85
N PRO A 253 17.55 -40.76 21.18
CA PRO A 253 17.47 -40.78 19.71
C PRO A 253 17.64 -39.40 19.05
N GLN A 254 17.26 -38.32 19.74
CA GLN A 254 17.40 -36.96 19.23
C GLN A 254 18.87 -36.50 19.09
N SER A 255 19.83 -37.23 19.68
CA SER A 255 21.26 -36.94 19.51
C SER A 255 21.78 -37.23 18.10
N TYR A 256 21.14 -38.11 17.34
CA TYR A 256 21.56 -38.46 15.97
C TYR A 256 21.57 -37.25 15.04
N PHE A 257 20.64 -36.31 15.24
CA PHE A 257 20.60 -35.07 14.46
C PHE A 257 21.90 -34.27 14.61
N TRP A 258 22.43 -34.17 15.84
CA TRP A 258 23.66 -33.42 16.12
C TRP A 258 24.92 -34.19 15.70
N GLN A 259 24.90 -35.52 15.77
CA GLN A 259 26.03 -36.37 15.35
C GLN A 259 26.36 -36.23 13.85
N ARG A 260 25.36 -35.97 12.99
CA ARG A 260 25.55 -35.63 11.56
C ARG A 260 26.52 -34.44 11.38
N TYR A 261 26.51 -33.51 12.32
CA TYR A 261 27.33 -32.30 12.32
C TYR A 261 28.58 -32.42 13.21
N GLY A 262 28.88 -33.64 13.71
CA GLY A 262 30.00 -33.86 14.62
C GLY A 262 29.79 -33.29 16.03
N LEU A 263 28.54 -32.99 16.40
CA LEU A 263 28.17 -32.36 17.67
C LEU A 263 27.54 -33.38 18.63
N SER A 264 27.80 -33.22 19.93
CA SER A 264 27.22 -34.06 20.98
C SER A 264 26.85 -33.23 22.22
N PRO A 265 25.82 -32.36 22.13
CA PRO A 265 25.37 -31.57 23.26
C PRO A 265 24.82 -32.44 24.39
N HIS A 266 25.02 -32.02 25.65
CA HIS A 266 24.40 -32.66 26.82
C HIS A 266 23.05 -32.00 27.15
N LEU A 267 22.95 -30.69 26.92
CA LEU A 267 21.74 -29.88 27.03
C LEU A 267 21.44 -29.28 25.66
N PHE A 268 20.17 -29.29 25.27
CA PHE A 268 19.69 -28.62 24.07
C PHE A 268 18.32 -28.01 24.32
N PHE A 269 18.08 -26.83 23.78
CA PHE A 269 16.77 -26.20 23.75
C PHE A 269 16.51 -25.56 22.40
N ALA A 270 15.25 -25.48 22.03
CA ALA A 270 14.78 -24.81 20.83
C ALA A 270 13.41 -24.17 21.09
N LEU A 271 13.23 -22.95 20.60
CA LEU A 271 12.00 -22.18 20.73
C LEU A 271 11.62 -21.63 19.35
N PRO A 272 10.32 -21.64 19.00
CA PRO A 272 9.87 -21.07 17.74
C PRO A 272 10.02 -19.54 17.76
N ILE A 273 10.29 -18.95 16.59
CA ILE A 273 10.27 -17.51 16.34
C ILE A 273 9.22 -17.24 15.27
N GLN A 274 8.22 -16.40 15.55
CA GLN A 274 7.20 -16.04 14.54
C GLN A 274 7.55 -14.73 13.82
N LYS A 275 7.72 -14.78 12.50
CA LYS A 275 7.86 -13.57 11.65
C LYS A 275 6.49 -13.08 11.15
N THR A 276 5.65 -13.99 10.62
CA THR A 276 4.29 -13.74 10.11
C THR A 276 3.34 -14.92 10.41
N LYS A 277 2.07 -14.86 9.98
CA LYS A 277 1.15 -16.02 10.06
C LYS A 277 1.67 -17.14 9.13
N GLY A 278 2.46 -18.05 9.69
CA GLY A 278 2.92 -19.29 9.03
C GLY A 278 4.42 -19.39 8.74
N ALA A 279 5.15 -18.28 8.63
CA ALA A 279 6.60 -18.30 8.46
C ALA A 279 7.27 -18.13 9.84
N SER A 280 7.78 -19.24 10.35
CA SER A 280 8.33 -19.36 11.70
C SER A 280 9.76 -19.90 11.61
N GLY A 281 10.72 -19.21 12.22
CA GLY A 281 12.08 -19.71 12.44
C GLY A 281 12.22 -20.42 13.78
N VAL A 282 13.43 -20.81 14.14
CA VAL A 282 13.74 -21.41 15.45
C VAL A 282 14.98 -20.75 16.02
N ILE A 283 14.90 -20.28 17.26
CA ILE A 283 16.08 -20.04 18.08
C ILE A 283 16.40 -21.30 18.86
N PHE A 284 17.65 -21.69 18.85
CA PHE A 284 18.11 -22.87 19.54
C PHE A 284 19.44 -22.62 20.22
N GLY A 285 19.76 -23.50 21.16
CA GLY A 285 20.98 -23.38 21.92
C GLY A 285 21.22 -24.61 22.77
N GLY A 286 22.36 -24.64 23.42
CA GLY A 286 22.70 -25.79 24.24
C GLY A 286 24.06 -25.68 24.90
N SER A 287 24.40 -26.77 25.58
CA SER A 287 25.67 -26.91 26.30
C SER A 287 26.29 -28.27 26.00
N PHE A 288 27.60 -28.26 25.80
CA PHE A 288 28.40 -29.47 25.65
C PHE A 288 29.05 -29.87 26.98
N SER A 289 29.09 -28.97 27.97
CA SER A 289 29.64 -29.24 29.30
C SER A 289 28.57 -29.48 30.37
N ARG A 290 27.39 -28.86 30.26
CA ARG A 290 26.30 -28.94 31.26
C ARG A 290 25.13 -29.76 30.75
N GLY A 291 24.46 -30.50 31.64
CA GLY A 291 23.39 -31.44 31.30
C GLY A 291 21.96 -31.00 31.64
N PHE A 292 21.77 -29.87 32.32
CA PHE A 292 20.48 -29.39 32.79
C PHE A 292 20.36 -27.86 32.70
N LEU A 293 19.14 -27.37 32.53
CA LEU A 293 18.81 -25.95 32.49
C LEU A 293 17.99 -25.58 33.73
N THR A 294 18.41 -24.54 34.46
CA THR A 294 17.70 -24.12 35.67
C THR A 294 16.31 -23.57 35.35
N GLY A 295 15.38 -23.59 36.31
CA GLY A 295 14.04 -22.99 36.13
C GLY A 295 14.13 -21.50 35.78
N LYS A 296 15.03 -20.77 36.44
CA LYS A 296 15.31 -19.36 36.13
C LYS A 296 15.89 -19.17 34.72
N GLY A 297 16.79 -20.04 34.28
CA GLY A 297 17.32 -20.03 32.92
C GLY A 297 16.24 -20.29 31.85
N LYS A 298 15.27 -21.18 32.13
CA LYS A 298 14.11 -21.41 31.26
C LYS A 298 13.23 -20.17 31.15
N ASP A 299 12.91 -19.54 32.28
CA ASP A 299 12.09 -18.33 32.31
C ASP A 299 12.78 -17.14 31.62
N PHE A 300 14.09 -16.99 31.83
CA PHE A 300 14.91 -15.99 31.15
C PHE A 300 14.92 -16.21 29.63
N LEU A 301 15.16 -17.43 29.17
CA LEU A 301 15.11 -17.80 27.75
C LEU A 301 13.77 -17.46 27.12
N LEU A 302 12.66 -17.92 27.71
CA LEU A 302 11.31 -17.68 27.18
C LEU A 302 11.01 -16.17 27.06
N THR A 303 11.51 -15.39 28.02
CA THR A 303 11.32 -13.94 28.02
C THR A 303 12.15 -13.26 26.94
N MET A 304 13.42 -13.65 26.80
CA MET A 304 14.32 -13.06 25.81
C MET A 304 13.97 -13.45 24.37
N VAL A 305 13.41 -14.64 24.14
CA VAL A 305 12.89 -15.03 22.82
C VAL A 305 11.86 -14.02 22.33
N SER A 306 11.01 -13.47 23.20
CA SER A 306 10.03 -12.45 22.79
C SER A 306 10.69 -11.16 22.28
N VAL A 307 11.86 -10.79 22.82
CA VAL A 307 12.65 -9.62 22.37
C VAL A 307 13.32 -9.91 21.03
N ILE A 308 13.88 -11.11 20.87
CA ILE A 308 14.51 -11.55 19.62
C ILE A 308 13.46 -11.67 18.52
N GLU A 309 12.29 -12.25 18.81
CA GLU A 309 11.15 -12.32 17.88
C GLU A 309 10.80 -10.93 17.34
N ALA A 310 10.68 -9.95 18.24
CA ALA A 310 10.39 -8.57 17.87
C ALA A 310 11.49 -7.96 16.98
N LYS A 311 12.76 -8.19 17.31
CA LYS A 311 13.90 -7.70 16.53
C LYS A 311 13.98 -8.34 15.15
N VAL A 312 13.95 -9.67 15.08
CA VAL A 312 13.98 -10.45 13.83
C VAL A 312 12.85 -10.01 12.90
N LYS A 313 11.65 -9.77 13.46
CA LYS A 313 10.52 -9.25 12.69
C LYS A 313 10.77 -7.83 12.16
N THR A 314 11.37 -6.96 12.96
CA THR A 314 11.68 -5.57 12.57
C THR A 314 12.75 -5.53 11.46
N ASP A 315 13.80 -6.33 11.58
CA ASP A 315 14.86 -6.43 10.57
C ASP A 315 14.30 -6.97 9.25
N TRP A 316 13.47 -8.01 9.33
CA TRP A 316 12.78 -8.55 8.15
C TRP A 316 11.88 -7.52 7.45
N LEU A 317 11.10 -6.73 8.21
CA LEU A 317 10.26 -5.66 7.65
C LEU A 317 11.11 -4.58 6.96
N ALA A 318 12.26 -4.21 7.55
CA ALA A 318 13.18 -3.24 6.98
C ALA A 318 13.83 -3.75 5.70
N GLU A 319 14.25 -5.02 5.66
CA GLU A 319 14.80 -5.65 4.46
C GLU A 319 13.76 -5.77 3.34
N GLU A 320 12.54 -6.22 3.65
CA GLU A 320 11.46 -6.34 2.67
C GLU A 320 11.06 -4.97 2.11
N ASN A 321 10.94 -3.93 2.95
CA ASN A 321 10.70 -2.56 2.49
C ASN A 321 11.85 -2.06 1.59
N SER A 322 13.10 -2.29 2.00
CA SER A 322 14.27 -1.89 1.20
C SER A 322 14.27 -2.58 -0.17
N ARG A 323 13.92 -3.87 -0.20
CA ARG A 323 13.80 -4.67 -1.43
C ARG A 323 12.67 -4.15 -2.32
N GLN A 324 11.52 -3.78 -1.76
CA GLN A 324 10.41 -3.18 -2.50
C GLN A 324 10.78 -1.82 -3.10
N ILE A 325 11.50 -0.98 -2.34
CA ILE A 325 12.02 0.31 -2.83
C ILE A 325 12.95 0.10 -4.03
N GLN A 326 13.92 -0.82 -3.94
CA GLN A 326 14.84 -1.12 -5.05
C GLN A 326 14.11 -1.63 -6.30
N GLN A 327 13.05 -2.43 -6.14
CA GLN A 327 12.21 -2.88 -7.24
C GLN A 327 11.48 -1.72 -7.92
N LEU A 328 10.92 -0.78 -7.13
CA LEU A 328 10.27 0.43 -7.64
C LEU A 328 11.27 1.35 -8.37
N GLU A 329 12.46 1.58 -7.80
CA GLU A 329 13.52 2.36 -8.45
C GLU A 329 13.92 1.74 -9.80
N SER A 330 14.02 0.42 -9.87
CA SER A 330 14.31 -0.30 -11.11
C SER A 330 13.20 -0.10 -12.16
N LEU A 331 11.92 -0.19 -11.76
CA LEU A 331 10.79 0.08 -12.64
C LEU A 331 10.79 1.53 -13.17
N VAL A 332 11.10 2.50 -12.30
CA VAL A 332 11.19 3.91 -12.68
C VAL A 332 12.31 4.15 -13.69
N GLU A 333 13.50 3.59 -13.47
CA GLU A 333 14.61 3.71 -14.43
C GLU A 333 14.30 3.03 -15.77
N ILE A 334 13.68 1.84 -15.73
CA ILE A 334 13.21 1.15 -16.93
C ILE A 334 12.19 2.01 -17.70
N GLY A 335 11.24 2.61 -17.00
CA GLY A 335 10.27 3.55 -17.59
C GLY A 335 10.94 4.79 -18.20
N ARG A 336 11.92 5.38 -17.51
CA ARG A 336 12.73 6.50 -18.02
C ARG A 336 13.42 6.15 -19.33
N GLN A 337 14.06 4.99 -19.40
CA GLN A 337 14.75 4.53 -20.62
C GLN A 337 13.80 4.29 -21.79
N MET A 338 12.57 3.83 -21.52
CA MET A 338 11.53 3.67 -22.52
C MET A 338 10.97 5.01 -23.02
N ALA A 339 10.80 5.99 -22.12
CA ALA A 339 10.32 7.33 -22.46
C ALA A 339 11.36 8.16 -23.26
N ALA A 340 12.64 8.02 -22.95
CA ALA A 340 13.72 8.82 -23.53
C ALA A 340 14.09 8.49 -25.00
N GLY A 341 13.56 7.41 -25.58
CA GLY A 341 13.92 6.97 -26.94
C GLY A 341 12.69 6.66 -27.80
N PRO A 342 12.27 7.53 -28.73
CA PRO A 342 10.96 7.49 -29.37
C PRO A 342 10.92 6.51 -30.55
N ASN A 343 11.19 5.23 -30.29
CA ASN A 343 10.97 4.19 -31.28
C ASN A 343 10.39 2.95 -30.62
N ILE A 344 9.23 2.51 -31.13
CA ILE A 344 8.54 1.27 -30.73
C ILE A 344 9.53 0.09 -30.63
N LYS A 345 10.52 0.01 -31.53
CA LYS A 345 11.55 -1.05 -31.47
C LYS A 345 12.37 -1.01 -30.17
N LYS A 346 12.80 0.16 -29.70
CA LYS A 346 13.62 0.29 -28.49
C LYS A 346 12.80 -0.09 -27.25
N VAL A 347 11.58 0.46 -27.14
CA VAL A 347 10.61 0.12 -26.08
C VAL A 347 10.34 -1.39 -26.04
N SER A 348 10.14 -2.00 -27.21
CA SER A 348 9.91 -3.45 -27.34
C SER A 348 11.07 -4.29 -26.80
N TYR A 349 12.32 -3.91 -27.10
CA TYR A 349 13.49 -4.62 -26.59
C TYR A 349 13.66 -4.45 -25.08
N ILE A 350 13.43 -3.25 -24.56
CA ILE A 350 13.53 -2.99 -23.11
C ILE A 350 12.50 -3.84 -22.34
N LEU A 351 11.25 -3.93 -22.82
CA LEU A 351 10.23 -4.75 -22.17
C LEU A 351 10.59 -6.22 -22.13
N ILE A 352 11.06 -6.78 -23.25
CA ILE A 352 11.48 -8.17 -23.34
C ILE A 352 12.65 -8.42 -22.38
N ASP A 353 13.66 -7.55 -22.37
CA ASP A 353 14.87 -7.74 -21.57
C ASP A 353 14.60 -7.58 -20.07
N ALA A 354 13.84 -6.56 -19.68
CA ALA A 354 13.41 -6.36 -18.30
C ALA A 354 12.57 -7.55 -17.80
N SER A 355 11.65 -8.05 -18.63
CA SER A 355 10.82 -9.19 -18.27
C SER A 355 11.62 -10.49 -18.07
N LEU A 356 12.62 -10.74 -18.91
CA LEU A 356 13.52 -11.90 -18.78
C LEU A 356 14.44 -11.79 -17.56
N SER A 357 14.97 -10.60 -17.29
CA SER A 357 15.87 -10.38 -16.16
C SER A 357 15.19 -10.66 -14.82
N MET A 358 13.88 -10.41 -14.70
CA MET A 358 13.14 -10.63 -13.45
C MET A 358 12.48 -11.99 -13.36
N SER A 359 11.98 -12.55 -14.48
CA SER A 359 11.25 -13.82 -14.46
C SER A 359 12.14 -15.07 -14.42
N ARG A 360 13.46 -14.93 -14.67
CA ARG A 360 14.38 -16.05 -14.95
C ARG A 360 13.82 -17.02 -16.01
N GLY A 361 12.99 -16.49 -16.90
CA GLY A 361 12.24 -17.23 -17.90
C GLY A 361 13.08 -17.76 -19.06
N ASN A 362 12.61 -18.85 -19.67
CA ASN A 362 13.24 -19.43 -20.87
C ASN A 362 13.05 -18.54 -22.12
N PHE A 363 11.95 -17.78 -22.17
CA PHE A 363 11.64 -16.90 -23.28
C PHE A 363 10.75 -15.73 -22.86
N ALA A 364 10.81 -14.66 -23.64
CA ALA A 364 9.83 -13.58 -23.62
C ALA A 364 9.47 -13.18 -25.04
N MET A 365 8.19 -12.88 -25.24
CA MET A 365 7.59 -12.60 -26.53
C MET A 365 6.63 -11.44 -26.41
N LEU A 366 6.75 -10.47 -27.30
CA LEU A 366 5.88 -9.32 -27.41
C LEU A 366 5.12 -9.37 -28.73
N LEU A 367 3.80 -9.39 -28.63
CA LEU A 367 2.88 -9.32 -29.77
C LEU A 367 2.29 -7.93 -29.85
N LEU A 368 2.59 -7.19 -30.92
CA LEU A 368 2.06 -5.85 -31.16
C LEU A 368 0.91 -5.91 -32.16
N LYS A 369 -0.23 -5.34 -31.81
CA LYS A 369 -1.41 -5.27 -32.66
C LYS A 369 -1.14 -4.40 -33.89
N LYS A 370 -1.52 -4.85 -35.09
CA LYS A 370 -1.51 -4.02 -36.31
C LYS A 370 -2.91 -3.45 -36.59
N LYS A 371 -2.97 -2.38 -37.39
CA LYS A 371 -4.23 -1.78 -37.87
C LYS A 371 -5.11 -2.77 -38.66
N GLU A 372 -4.48 -3.74 -39.32
CA GLU A 372 -5.17 -4.78 -40.07
C GLU A 372 -5.74 -5.84 -39.09
N ARG A 373 -7.05 -6.11 -39.20
CA ARG A 373 -7.77 -7.01 -38.29
C ARG A 373 -7.12 -8.40 -38.27
N GLY A 374 -6.78 -8.87 -37.07
CA GLY A 374 -6.14 -10.18 -36.86
C GLY A 374 -4.64 -10.26 -37.20
N LYS A 375 -4.00 -9.17 -37.62
CA LYS A 375 -2.55 -9.16 -37.85
C LYS A 375 -1.79 -8.56 -36.67
N TYR A 376 -0.61 -9.10 -36.42
CA TYR A 376 0.28 -8.65 -35.37
C TYR A 376 1.74 -8.59 -35.85
N ARG A 377 2.60 -7.99 -35.03
CA ARG A 377 4.05 -8.05 -35.16
C ARG A 377 4.60 -8.73 -33.91
N MET A 378 5.35 -9.81 -34.11
CA MET A 378 6.01 -10.53 -33.03
C MET A 378 7.46 -10.08 -32.90
N ILE A 379 7.90 -9.89 -31.66
CA ILE A 379 9.28 -9.67 -31.25
C ILE A 379 9.53 -10.65 -30.10
N SER A 380 10.60 -11.43 -30.15
CA SER A 380 10.84 -12.46 -29.13
C SER A 380 12.33 -12.62 -28.85
N ARG A 381 12.64 -13.20 -27.68
CA ARG A 381 13.99 -13.56 -27.23
C ARG A 381 13.92 -14.86 -26.41
N GLY A 382 14.95 -15.68 -26.47
CA GLY A 382 14.95 -17.05 -25.95
C GLY A 382 14.75 -18.06 -27.08
N TYR A 383 13.56 -18.64 -27.17
CA TYR A 383 13.22 -19.62 -28.21
C TYR A 383 13.18 -19.06 -29.63
N SER A 384 13.30 -19.97 -30.61
CA SER A 384 13.25 -19.61 -32.02
C SER A 384 11.86 -19.14 -32.41
N ARG A 385 11.81 -18.30 -33.46
CA ARG A 385 10.56 -17.75 -33.97
C ARG A 385 9.55 -18.83 -34.34
N GLN A 386 10.01 -19.94 -34.94
CA GLN A 386 9.17 -21.04 -35.40
C GLN A 386 8.50 -21.79 -34.24
N GLU A 387 9.20 -21.92 -33.11
CA GLU A 387 8.68 -22.60 -31.91
C GLU A 387 7.57 -21.76 -31.24
N LEU A 388 7.71 -20.45 -31.23
CA LEU A 388 6.77 -19.54 -30.57
C LEU A 388 5.54 -19.19 -31.43
N GLU A 389 5.59 -19.41 -32.76
CA GLU A 389 4.57 -18.92 -33.69
C GLU A 389 3.19 -19.54 -33.42
N PHE A 390 3.13 -20.83 -33.06
CA PHE A 390 1.87 -21.51 -32.73
C PHE A 390 1.19 -20.93 -31.48
N TYR A 391 1.97 -20.63 -30.45
CA TYR A 391 1.45 -20.00 -29.23
C TYR A 391 1.08 -18.53 -29.48
N ALA A 392 1.86 -17.82 -30.29
CA ALA A 392 1.59 -16.43 -30.67
C ALA A 392 0.24 -16.25 -31.39
N GLU A 393 -0.13 -17.19 -32.28
CA GLU A 393 -1.43 -17.17 -32.96
C GLU A 393 -2.59 -17.31 -31.96
N SER A 394 -2.46 -18.20 -30.99
CA SER A 394 -3.47 -18.39 -29.93
C SER A 394 -3.63 -17.13 -29.07
N ALA A 395 -2.54 -16.59 -28.55
CA ALA A 395 -2.55 -15.38 -27.72
C ALA A 395 -3.08 -14.17 -28.53
N ALA A 396 -2.65 -13.99 -29.77
CA ALA A 396 -3.15 -12.90 -30.63
C ALA A 396 -4.64 -13.05 -30.94
N ALA A 397 -5.13 -14.27 -31.18
CA ALA A 397 -6.55 -14.52 -31.42
C ALA A 397 -7.40 -14.15 -30.20
N GLU A 398 -6.92 -14.44 -28.99
CA GLU A 398 -7.61 -14.07 -27.77
C GLU A 398 -7.64 -12.55 -27.57
N TYR A 399 -6.47 -11.91 -27.47
CA TYR A 399 -6.36 -10.50 -27.09
C TYR A 399 -6.74 -9.51 -28.21
N PHE A 400 -6.65 -9.89 -29.49
CA PHE A 400 -6.97 -8.98 -30.60
C PHE A 400 -8.34 -9.24 -31.25
N SER A 401 -9.15 -10.17 -30.72
CA SER A 401 -10.49 -10.49 -31.25
C SER A 401 -11.57 -9.42 -30.99
N GLY A 402 -11.39 -8.57 -29.97
CA GLY A 402 -12.32 -7.47 -29.64
C GLY A 402 -13.50 -7.86 -28.74
N LEU A 403 -13.37 -8.93 -27.94
CA LEU A 403 -14.29 -9.26 -26.85
C LEU A 403 -13.83 -8.57 -25.55
N ASP A 404 -14.77 -8.14 -24.70
CA ASP A 404 -14.51 -7.61 -23.34
C ASP A 404 -13.98 -8.72 -22.43
N THR A 405 -12.71 -9.09 -22.60
CA THR A 405 -11.92 -9.78 -21.57
C THR A 405 -11.66 -8.80 -20.41
N GLU A 406 -11.53 -9.25 -19.16
CA GLU A 406 -11.04 -8.36 -18.09
C GLU A 406 -9.61 -7.90 -18.45
N LEU A 407 -9.49 -6.70 -19.03
CA LEU A 407 -8.35 -6.25 -19.82
C LEU A 407 -7.09 -5.89 -19.01
N GLU A 408 -7.18 -5.85 -17.69
CA GLU A 408 -6.20 -5.14 -16.84
C GLU A 408 -5.31 -6.06 -15.99
N LYS A 409 -5.40 -7.39 -16.11
CA LYS A 409 -4.65 -8.30 -15.24
C LYS A 409 -3.73 -9.24 -16.01
N VAL A 410 -2.59 -9.55 -15.37
CA VAL A 410 -1.70 -10.62 -15.81
C VAL A 410 -2.46 -11.94 -15.75
N LYS A 411 -2.47 -12.66 -16.87
CA LYS A 411 -3.13 -13.96 -16.99
C LYS A 411 -2.08 -15.06 -17.09
N GLN A 412 -2.31 -16.15 -16.36
CA GLN A 412 -1.50 -17.35 -16.53
C GLN A 412 -2.10 -18.24 -17.63
N ALA A 413 -1.25 -18.67 -18.56
CA ALA A 413 -1.55 -19.62 -19.60
C ALA A 413 -0.52 -20.76 -19.59
N GLU A 414 -0.79 -21.81 -20.36
CA GLU A 414 0.12 -22.94 -20.55
C GLU A 414 0.50 -23.01 -22.03
N ALA A 415 1.80 -23.02 -22.31
CA ALA A 415 2.31 -23.19 -23.67
C ALA A 415 2.06 -24.63 -24.18
N PRO A 416 2.05 -24.86 -25.50
CA PRO A 416 1.87 -26.20 -26.08
C PRO A 416 2.88 -27.27 -25.58
N TRP A 417 4.05 -26.83 -25.13
CA TRP A 417 5.10 -27.68 -24.56
C TRP A 417 5.05 -27.78 -23.02
N LYS A 418 3.92 -27.40 -22.40
CA LYS A 418 3.62 -27.52 -20.96
C LYS A 418 4.47 -26.64 -20.03
N GLU A 419 5.01 -25.54 -20.55
CA GLU A 419 5.61 -24.51 -19.70
C GLU A 419 4.56 -23.44 -19.33
N PRO A 420 4.57 -22.95 -18.08
CA PRO A 420 3.72 -21.85 -17.67
C PRO A 420 4.16 -20.54 -18.34
N VAL A 421 3.18 -19.75 -18.78
CA VAL A 421 3.39 -18.45 -19.42
C VAL A 421 2.54 -17.40 -18.75
N LEU A 422 3.12 -16.24 -18.48
CA LEU A 422 2.41 -15.05 -18.01
C LEU A 422 2.13 -14.13 -19.19
N GLU A 423 0.85 -13.91 -19.49
CA GLU A 423 0.32 -13.04 -20.52
C GLU A 423 -0.05 -11.68 -19.90
N CYS A 424 0.71 -10.64 -20.25
CA CYS A 424 0.62 -9.30 -19.68
C CYS A 424 0.15 -8.33 -20.77
N PRO A 425 -1.14 -7.92 -20.78
CA PRO A 425 -1.66 -7.03 -21.82
C PRO A 425 -1.09 -5.62 -21.68
N LEU A 426 -0.60 -5.06 -22.79
CA LEU A 426 -0.18 -3.66 -22.87
C LEU A 426 -1.39 -2.81 -23.24
N VAL A 427 -1.99 -2.18 -22.23
CA VAL A 427 -3.21 -1.40 -22.37
C VAL A 427 -2.91 0.09 -22.28
N PHE A 428 -3.58 0.89 -23.12
CA PHE A 428 -3.59 2.34 -23.02
C PHE A 428 -5.02 2.84 -23.23
N GLN A 429 -5.61 3.56 -22.26
CA GLN A 429 -6.98 4.07 -22.33
C GLN A 429 -8.04 2.99 -22.70
N GLY A 430 -7.88 1.78 -22.19
CA GLY A 430 -8.77 0.64 -22.50
C GLY A 430 -8.52 -0.02 -23.86
N GLU A 431 -7.54 0.45 -24.64
CA GLU A 431 -7.12 -0.19 -25.90
C GLU A 431 -5.93 -1.13 -25.67
N ILE A 432 -6.06 -2.41 -26.05
CA ILE A 432 -4.91 -3.32 -26.12
C ILE A 432 -4.03 -2.93 -27.32
N LEU A 433 -2.82 -2.47 -27.03
CA LEU A 433 -1.77 -2.18 -28.00
C LEU A 433 -0.94 -3.43 -28.34
N GLY A 434 -0.82 -4.34 -27.39
CA GLY A 434 -0.11 -5.60 -27.53
C GLY A 434 -0.24 -6.49 -26.31
N VAL A 435 0.43 -7.64 -26.33
CA VAL A 435 0.55 -8.53 -25.17
C VAL A 435 2.01 -8.98 -25.03
N LEU A 436 2.54 -8.89 -23.81
CA LEU A 436 3.84 -9.41 -23.42
C LEU A 436 3.64 -10.79 -22.77
N CYS A 437 4.17 -11.83 -23.40
CA CYS A 437 4.13 -13.21 -22.94
C CYS A 437 5.51 -13.60 -22.40
N VAL A 438 5.59 -14.04 -21.14
CA VAL A 438 6.84 -14.39 -20.47
C VAL A 438 6.76 -15.83 -20.00
N GLY A 439 7.61 -16.71 -20.51
CA GLY A 439 7.72 -18.08 -20.01
C GLY A 439 8.41 -18.09 -18.64
N THR A 440 7.96 -18.92 -17.72
CA THR A 440 8.55 -19.05 -16.38
C THR A 440 8.88 -20.50 -16.05
N GLN A 441 9.91 -20.73 -15.22
CA GLN A 441 10.29 -22.05 -14.74
C GLN A 441 9.63 -22.42 -13.40
N GLU A 442 9.13 -21.45 -12.65
CA GLU A 442 8.62 -21.64 -11.28
C GLU A 442 7.10 -21.46 -11.18
N VAL A 443 6.54 -21.97 -10.08
CA VAL A 443 5.13 -21.76 -9.70
C VAL A 443 4.94 -20.29 -9.30
N ARG A 444 4.05 -19.60 -10.03
CA ARG A 444 3.43 -18.30 -9.73
C ARG A 444 3.85 -17.66 -8.39
N THR A 445 4.77 -16.69 -8.44
CA THR A 445 5.01 -15.80 -7.31
C THR A 445 4.24 -14.48 -7.52
N ARG A 446 3.44 -14.08 -6.53
CA ARG A 446 2.64 -12.83 -6.59
C ARG A 446 3.49 -11.60 -6.92
N LYS A 447 4.73 -11.56 -6.43
CA LYS A 447 5.71 -10.49 -6.69
C LYS A 447 6.06 -10.35 -8.18
N MET A 448 6.15 -11.45 -8.91
CA MET A 448 6.46 -11.43 -10.34
C MET A 448 5.28 -10.89 -11.18
N GLU A 449 4.05 -11.21 -10.79
CA GLU A 449 2.85 -10.67 -11.44
C GLU A 449 2.76 -9.15 -11.29
N GLU A 450 2.93 -8.65 -10.05
CA GLU A 450 2.87 -7.22 -9.74
C GLU A 450 3.94 -6.43 -10.52
N PHE A 451 5.16 -6.97 -10.65
CA PHE A 451 6.21 -6.34 -11.46
C PHE A 451 5.88 -6.33 -12.96
N LEU A 452 5.46 -7.48 -13.51
CA LEU A 452 5.15 -7.57 -14.93
C LEU A 452 3.95 -6.73 -15.32
N GLU A 453 2.95 -6.62 -14.44
CA GLU A 453 1.78 -5.74 -14.60
C GLU A 453 2.22 -4.28 -14.74
N ALA A 454 3.01 -3.78 -13.78
CA ALA A 454 3.56 -2.43 -13.80
C ALA A 454 4.41 -2.19 -15.06
N LEU A 455 5.23 -3.16 -15.44
CA LEU A 455 6.05 -3.09 -16.65
C LEU A 455 5.21 -3.02 -17.93
N SER A 456 4.12 -3.79 -18.02
CA SER A 456 3.19 -3.75 -19.17
C SER A 456 2.39 -2.44 -19.26
N VAL A 457 2.07 -1.80 -18.14
CA VAL A 457 1.49 -0.45 -18.12
C VAL A 457 2.49 0.57 -18.68
N ILE A 458 3.70 0.62 -18.12
CA ILE A 458 4.78 1.52 -18.56
C ILE A 458 5.07 1.30 -20.05
N GLY A 459 5.12 0.05 -20.48
CA GLY A 459 5.30 -0.35 -21.87
C GLY A 459 4.18 0.15 -22.79
N GLY A 460 2.92 0.00 -22.38
CA GLY A 460 1.75 0.43 -23.17
C GLY A 460 1.75 1.93 -23.39
N VAL A 461 1.97 2.70 -22.33
CA VAL A 461 2.11 4.16 -22.40
C VAL A 461 3.28 4.54 -23.32
N SER A 462 4.46 3.95 -23.11
CA SER A 462 5.67 4.24 -23.89
C SER A 462 5.52 3.90 -25.37
N MET A 463 4.81 2.81 -25.69
CA MET A 463 4.53 2.42 -27.08
C MET A 463 3.59 3.38 -27.78
N LYS A 464 2.55 3.86 -27.08
CA LYS A 464 1.64 4.86 -27.64
C LYS A 464 2.41 6.14 -27.96
N LEU A 465 3.26 6.59 -27.04
CA LEU A 465 4.14 7.74 -27.24
C LEU A 465 5.11 7.54 -28.42
N ALA A 466 5.70 6.35 -28.57
CA ALA A 466 6.67 6.06 -29.63
C ALA A 466 6.04 5.81 -31.02
N GLY A 467 4.72 5.61 -31.11
CA GLY A 467 4.00 5.31 -32.35
C GLY A 467 3.44 6.50 -33.11
N GLU A 468 3.47 7.69 -32.51
CA GLU A 468 3.11 8.93 -33.20
C GLU A 468 4.34 9.47 -33.95
N GLU A 469 4.41 9.25 -35.27
CA GLU A 469 5.42 9.91 -36.14
C GLU A 469 5.19 11.43 -36.17
N SER A 470 5.74 12.13 -35.18
CA SER A 470 6.06 13.56 -35.14
C SER A 470 6.56 13.83 -33.72
N GLY A 471 7.64 14.61 -33.56
CA GLY A 471 8.15 14.98 -32.23
C GLY A 471 6.99 15.39 -31.32
N LEU A 472 6.81 14.65 -30.22
CA LEU A 472 5.71 14.87 -29.30
C LEU A 472 5.77 16.32 -28.80
N SER A 473 4.68 17.07 -28.99
CA SER A 473 4.48 18.33 -28.28
C SER A 473 4.58 18.06 -26.77
N MET A 474 5.23 18.95 -26.03
CA MET A 474 5.35 18.94 -24.56
C MET A 474 4.02 18.54 -23.87
N ASP A 475 2.89 19.06 -24.36
CA ASP A 475 1.55 18.78 -23.82
C ASP A 475 1.14 17.31 -23.90
N LYS A 476 1.59 16.56 -24.91
CA LYS A 476 1.29 15.13 -25.05
C LYS A 476 2.11 14.28 -24.07
N GLN A 477 3.36 14.66 -23.81
CA GLN A 477 4.21 14.00 -22.80
C GLN A 477 3.65 14.22 -21.39
N LEU A 478 3.28 15.47 -21.08
CA LEU A 478 2.61 15.84 -19.82
C LEU A 478 1.29 15.08 -19.64
N GLY A 479 0.47 14.98 -20.70
CA GLY A 479 -0.79 14.25 -20.67
C GLY A 479 -0.62 12.75 -20.39
N ALA A 480 0.36 12.10 -21.00
CA ALA A 480 0.61 10.68 -20.78
C ALA A 480 1.11 10.38 -19.35
N MET A 481 2.01 11.21 -18.82
CA MET A 481 2.48 11.10 -17.43
C MET A 481 1.35 11.35 -16.43
N HIS A 482 0.46 12.30 -16.70
CA HIS A 482 -0.71 12.55 -15.86
C HIS A 482 -1.69 11.36 -15.86
N LEU A 483 -1.94 10.76 -17.03
CA LEU A 483 -2.77 9.55 -17.14
C LEU A 483 -2.21 8.36 -16.36
N ALA A 484 -0.89 8.21 -16.27
CA ALA A 484 -0.27 7.15 -15.47
C ALA A 484 -0.61 7.28 -13.97
N VAL A 485 -0.71 8.51 -13.43
CA VAL A 485 -1.11 8.76 -12.03
C VAL A 485 -2.45 8.11 -11.72
N LYS A 486 -3.41 8.11 -12.66
CA LYS A 486 -4.75 7.55 -12.45
C LYS A 486 -4.75 6.09 -12.00
N GLN A 487 -3.77 5.29 -12.45
CA GLN A 487 -3.70 3.87 -12.09
C GLN A 487 -3.03 3.64 -10.74
N PHE A 488 -2.07 4.48 -10.35
CA PHE A 488 -1.33 4.31 -9.10
C PHE A 488 -1.97 5.07 -7.92
N ASP A 489 -2.61 6.21 -8.20
CA ASP A 489 -3.23 7.08 -7.21
C ASP A 489 -4.43 7.84 -7.81
N PRO A 490 -5.64 7.24 -7.77
CA PRO A 490 -6.86 7.85 -8.31
C PRO A 490 -7.25 9.17 -7.63
N GLU A 491 -6.92 9.34 -6.35
CA GLU A 491 -7.23 10.56 -5.60
C GLU A 491 -6.29 11.69 -6.03
N ALA A 492 -4.98 11.43 -6.12
CA ALA A 492 -4.03 12.41 -6.65
C ALA A 492 -4.31 12.75 -8.12
N PHE A 493 -4.81 11.79 -8.92
CA PHE A 493 -5.26 12.05 -10.28
C PHE A 493 -6.47 12.99 -10.32
N ALA A 494 -7.47 12.79 -9.46
CA ALA A 494 -8.63 13.67 -9.38
C ALA A 494 -8.24 15.10 -8.98
N LEU A 495 -7.36 15.22 -7.99
CA LEU A 495 -6.86 16.51 -7.52
C LEU A 495 -6.04 17.24 -8.59
N SER A 496 -5.07 16.57 -9.20
CA SER A 496 -4.22 17.12 -10.26
C SER A 496 -5.02 17.51 -11.51
N SER A 497 -6.06 16.76 -11.84
CA SER A 497 -6.99 17.09 -12.95
C SER A 497 -7.78 18.36 -12.64
N ARG A 498 -8.37 18.45 -11.45
CA ARG A 498 -9.11 19.65 -11.01
C ARG A 498 -8.22 20.89 -10.98
N ALA A 499 -7.00 20.76 -10.46
CA ALA A 499 -6.02 21.85 -10.45
C ALA A 499 -5.65 22.28 -11.88
N ALA A 500 -5.45 21.33 -12.80
CA ALA A 500 -5.14 21.65 -14.19
C ALA A 500 -6.30 22.39 -14.90
N GLU A 501 -7.55 21.99 -14.66
CA GLU A 501 -8.73 22.68 -15.20
C GLU A 501 -8.81 24.14 -14.71
N ILE A 502 -8.58 24.37 -13.41
CA ILE A 502 -8.58 25.73 -12.84
C ILE A 502 -7.45 26.56 -13.45
N ALA A 503 -6.25 25.98 -13.62
CA ALA A 503 -5.12 26.66 -14.26
C ALA A 503 -5.40 27.01 -15.73
N GLU A 504 -6.01 26.10 -16.49
CA GLU A 504 -6.41 26.34 -17.87
C GLU A 504 -7.43 27.48 -17.96
N GLN A 505 -8.45 27.47 -17.10
CA GLN A 505 -9.45 28.54 -17.05
C GLN A 505 -8.83 29.90 -16.69
N TYR A 506 -7.94 29.95 -15.70
CA TYR A 506 -7.25 31.17 -15.32
C TYR A 506 -6.39 31.72 -16.45
N THR A 507 -5.74 30.83 -17.23
CA THR A 507 -4.80 31.22 -18.29
C THR A 507 -5.45 31.42 -19.66
N ALA A 508 -6.72 31.04 -19.83
CA ALA A 508 -7.47 31.12 -21.10
C ALA A 508 -7.76 32.55 -21.58
N ASP A 509 -7.68 33.55 -20.70
CA ASP A 509 -8.02 34.96 -20.96
C ASP A 509 -7.13 35.68 -22.00
N GLY A 510 -6.18 34.99 -22.64
CA GLY A 510 -5.27 35.54 -23.65
C GLY A 510 -4.23 36.53 -23.10
N LYS A 511 -4.22 36.77 -21.80
CA LYS A 511 -3.29 37.67 -21.08
C LYS A 511 -1.91 37.05 -20.85
N PHE A 512 -1.77 35.74 -21.06
CA PHE A 512 -0.57 34.96 -20.75
C PHE A 512 0.07 34.39 -22.01
N SER A 513 1.40 34.21 -21.99
CA SER A 513 2.08 33.51 -23.08
C SER A 513 1.74 32.01 -23.05
N ALA A 514 1.76 31.35 -24.21
CA ALA A 514 1.52 29.91 -24.29
C ALA A 514 2.49 29.09 -23.43
N SER A 515 3.75 29.53 -23.32
CA SER A 515 4.74 28.91 -22.44
C SER A 515 4.41 29.10 -20.96
N PHE A 516 3.89 30.26 -20.55
CA PHE A 516 3.48 30.51 -19.17
C PHE A 516 2.29 29.62 -18.77
N ALA A 517 1.28 29.52 -19.64
CA ALA A 517 0.13 28.66 -19.43
C ALA A 517 0.51 27.17 -19.36
N SER A 518 1.30 26.69 -20.33
CA SER A 518 1.73 25.28 -20.40
C SER A 518 2.57 24.86 -19.18
N SER A 519 3.44 25.74 -18.65
CA SER A 519 4.22 25.45 -17.43
C SER A 519 3.33 25.26 -16.19
N ILE A 520 2.30 26.09 -16.01
CA ILE A 520 1.40 26.01 -14.84
C ILE A 520 0.48 24.78 -14.97
N THR A 521 -0.13 24.60 -16.13
CA THR A 521 -1.00 23.45 -16.39
C THR A 521 -0.22 22.14 -16.31
N GLY A 522 1.00 22.10 -16.84
CA GLY A 522 1.92 20.97 -16.72
C GLY A 522 2.29 20.66 -15.28
N ALA A 523 2.59 21.69 -14.47
CA ALA A 523 2.86 21.52 -13.05
C ALA A 523 1.62 21.00 -12.30
N CYS A 524 0.42 21.50 -12.61
CA CYS A 524 -0.82 20.99 -12.00
C CYS A 524 -1.06 19.51 -12.33
N ARG A 525 -0.91 19.12 -13.61
CA ARG A 525 -1.04 17.73 -14.07
C ARG A 525 -0.02 16.79 -13.45
N LEU A 526 1.21 17.26 -13.23
CA LEU A 526 2.30 16.46 -12.66
C LEU A 526 2.52 16.69 -11.17
N SER A 527 1.54 17.29 -10.48
CA SER A 527 1.61 17.59 -9.04
C SER A 527 1.72 16.37 -8.14
N ALA A 528 1.52 15.14 -8.66
CA ALA A 528 1.77 13.89 -7.93
C ALA A 528 3.24 13.42 -8.00
N TYR A 529 4.04 13.93 -8.94
CA TYR A 529 5.44 13.52 -9.13
C TYR A 529 6.39 14.35 -8.27
N SER A 530 7.59 13.82 -7.99
CA SER A 530 8.63 14.63 -7.34
C SER A 530 9.22 15.65 -8.32
N PRO A 531 9.52 16.89 -7.90
CA PRO A 531 10.10 17.90 -8.78
C PRO A 531 11.43 17.45 -9.40
N ALA A 532 12.26 16.73 -8.65
CA ALA A 532 13.53 16.18 -9.12
C ALA A 532 13.36 15.20 -10.29
N ILE A 533 12.34 14.32 -10.23
CA ILE A 533 12.03 13.40 -11.33
C ILE A 533 11.61 14.17 -12.58
N ILE A 534 10.82 15.25 -12.42
CA ILE A 534 10.36 16.05 -13.57
C ILE A 534 11.50 16.86 -14.20
N GLN A 535 12.39 17.44 -13.39
CA GLN A 535 13.58 18.14 -13.88
C GLN A 535 14.51 17.19 -14.65
N GLU A 536 14.62 15.93 -14.21
CA GLU A 536 15.43 14.92 -14.90
C GLU A 536 14.78 14.41 -16.19
N LEU A 537 13.46 14.20 -16.19
CA LEU A 537 12.70 13.74 -17.36
C LEU A 537 12.51 14.84 -18.42
N MET A 538 12.45 16.09 -17.99
CA MET A 538 12.13 17.25 -18.82
C MET A 538 13.05 18.45 -18.51
N PRO A 539 14.38 18.32 -18.74
CA PRO A 539 15.37 19.33 -18.33
C PRO A 539 15.20 20.67 -19.04
N ASP A 540 14.62 20.67 -20.25
CA ASP A 540 14.35 21.89 -21.01
C ASP A 540 13.02 22.57 -20.62
N SER A 541 12.31 22.06 -19.61
CA SER A 541 11.01 22.56 -19.15
C SER A 541 11.07 23.26 -17.80
N GLN A 542 10.30 24.35 -17.67
CA GLN A 542 10.10 25.05 -16.38
C GLN A 542 9.17 24.28 -15.41
N VAL A 543 8.52 23.19 -15.83
CA VAL A 543 7.52 22.49 -15.01
C VAL A 543 8.13 21.97 -13.69
N GLY A 544 9.36 21.45 -13.74
CA GLY A 544 10.05 20.96 -12.55
C GLY A 544 10.39 22.05 -11.54
N GLU A 545 10.87 23.21 -12.00
CA GLU A 545 11.14 24.39 -11.17
C GLU A 545 9.85 24.94 -10.53
N VAL A 546 8.78 25.06 -11.33
CA VAL A 546 7.47 25.53 -10.87
C VAL A 546 6.88 24.62 -9.78
N LEU A 547 7.04 23.30 -9.92
CA LEU A 547 6.60 22.32 -8.92
C LEU A 547 7.36 22.48 -7.58
N GLU A 548 8.68 22.62 -7.64
CA GLU A 548 9.54 22.72 -6.46
C GLU A 548 9.27 24.02 -5.68
N GLU A 549 9.28 25.16 -6.37
CA GLU A 549 9.02 26.46 -5.78
C GLU A 549 7.57 26.58 -5.28
N GLY A 550 6.62 26.08 -6.06
CA GLY A 550 5.20 26.16 -5.76
C GLY A 550 4.79 25.34 -4.54
N ARG A 551 5.35 24.13 -4.36
CA ARG A 551 5.14 23.33 -3.14
C ARG A 551 5.73 24.02 -1.91
N SER A 552 6.94 24.55 -2.04
CA SER A 552 7.59 25.30 -0.96
C SER A 552 6.75 26.50 -0.51
N LEU A 553 6.08 27.17 -1.45
CA LEU A 553 5.14 28.26 -1.16
C LEU A 553 3.88 27.77 -0.43
N LYS A 554 3.30 26.63 -0.86
CA LYS A 554 2.14 26.02 -0.18
C LYS A 554 2.47 25.62 1.26
N GLU A 555 3.66 25.09 1.51
CA GLU A 555 4.12 24.62 2.83
C GLU A 555 4.57 25.76 3.77
N GLY A 556 4.63 27.01 3.29
CA GLY A 556 4.96 28.17 4.11
C GLY A 556 6.46 28.37 4.37
N VAL A 557 7.34 27.80 3.53
CA VAL A 557 8.80 27.97 3.66
C VAL A 557 9.18 29.43 3.35
N ASN A 558 10.02 30.03 4.20
CA ASN A 558 10.27 31.46 4.24
C ASN A 558 11.21 31.95 3.09
N LYS A 559 10.85 33.06 2.45
CA LYS A 559 11.35 33.60 1.15
C LYS A 559 12.85 33.99 1.05
N SER A 560 13.71 33.72 2.03
CA SER A 560 15.05 34.33 2.06
C SER A 560 16.10 33.73 1.10
N ARG A 561 15.76 32.70 0.30
CA ARG A 561 16.70 32.06 -0.64
C ARG A 561 16.15 31.63 -2.01
N LEU A 562 14.87 31.85 -2.31
CA LEU A 562 14.27 31.41 -3.58
C LEU A 562 13.88 32.63 -4.43
N ILE A 563 14.40 32.71 -5.66
CA ILE A 563 13.90 33.64 -6.67
C ILE A 563 12.60 33.02 -7.20
N THR A 564 11.46 33.31 -6.56
CA THR A 564 10.20 32.63 -6.91
C THR A 564 9.61 33.18 -8.20
N GLY A 565 9.32 32.30 -9.17
CA GLY A 565 8.64 32.65 -10.42
C GLY A 565 7.13 32.89 -10.24
N ALA A 566 6.55 33.75 -11.09
CA ALA A 566 5.10 34.01 -11.11
C ALA A 566 4.27 32.73 -11.36
N GLN A 567 4.79 31.80 -12.17
CA GLN A 567 4.19 30.50 -12.44
C GLN A 567 4.03 29.65 -11.16
N ALA A 568 5.02 29.68 -10.26
CA ALA A 568 5.02 28.92 -9.01
C ALA A 568 3.97 29.47 -8.01
N GLU A 569 3.84 30.79 -7.94
CA GLU A 569 2.81 31.44 -7.12
C GLU A 569 1.39 31.09 -7.58
N VAL A 570 1.15 31.12 -8.90
CA VAL A 570 -0.15 30.74 -9.49
C VAL A 570 -0.44 29.24 -9.30
N PHE A 571 0.55 28.37 -9.51
CA PHE A 571 0.42 26.94 -9.26
C PHE A 571 0.04 26.66 -7.79
N ALA A 572 0.71 27.30 -6.83
CA ALA A 572 0.45 27.11 -5.39
C ALA A 572 -0.99 27.48 -5.02
N MET A 573 -1.49 28.63 -5.50
CA MET A 573 -2.88 29.05 -5.27
C MET A 573 -3.89 28.11 -5.93
N THR A 574 -3.58 27.64 -7.14
CA THR A 574 -4.43 26.73 -7.91
C THR A 574 -4.58 25.39 -7.20
N LEU A 575 -3.46 24.81 -6.75
CA LEU A 575 -3.46 23.53 -6.03
C LEU A 575 -4.20 23.65 -4.69
N LEU A 576 -3.96 24.73 -3.94
CA LEU A 576 -4.63 24.99 -2.66
C LEU A 576 -6.16 25.16 -2.82
N TYR A 577 -6.60 25.82 -3.89
CA TYR A 577 -8.03 25.95 -4.19
C TYR A 577 -8.64 24.63 -4.68
N ALA A 578 -7.90 23.82 -5.45
CA ALA A 578 -8.37 22.52 -5.92
C ALA A 578 -8.59 21.53 -4.76
N GLU A 579 -7.77 21.59 -3.70
CA GLU A 579 -7.88 20.76 -2.50
C GLU A 579 -9.13 21.11 -1.67
N ASP A 580 -9.30 22.38 -1.31
CA ASP A 580 -10.29 22.79 -0.30
C ASP A 580 -11.52 23.49 -0.88
N GLY A 581 -11.46 24.00 -2.11
CA GLY A 581 -12.51 24.84 -2.69
C GLY A 581 -12.73 26.19 -2.00
N GLU A 582 -11.94 26.54 -0.98
CA GLU A 582 -12.10 27.76 -0.18
C GLU A 582 -11.05 28.84 -0.51
N GLN A 583 -11.51 30.07 -0.77
CA GLN A 583 -10.62 31.22 -0.96
C GLN A 583 -9.89 31.67 0.33
N LYS A 584 -10.36 31.25 1.53
CA LYS A 584 -9.82 31.72 2.82
C LYS A 584 -8.34 31.39 2.99
N LYS A 585 -7.92 30.19 2.58
CA LYS A 585 -6.52 29.75 2.68
C LYS A 585 -5.61 30.54 1.74
N ILE A 586 -6.07 30.85 0.51
CA ILE A 586 -5.36 31.74 -0.42
C ILE A 586 -5.21 33.13 0.20
N LYS A 587 -6.27 33.69 0.79
CA LYS A 587 -6.25 35.00 1.47
C LYS A 587 -5.23 35.06 2.62
N ALA A 588 -5.01 33.94 3.31
CA ALA A 588 -4.07 33.82 4.41
C ALA A 588 -2.59 33.69 3.98
N MET A 589 -2.29 33.39 2.70
CA MET A 589 -0.91 33.28 2.22
C MET A 589 -0.22 34.66 2.26
N THR A 590 0.89 34.75 3.01
CA THR A 590 1.70 35.97 3.16
C THR A 590 2.98 35.94 2.31
N ASN A 591 3.29 34.78 1.74
CA ASN A 591 4.49 34.49 0.95
C ASN A 591 4.26 34.56 -0.57
N ILE A 592 3.12 35.08 -1.04
CA ILE A 592 2.78 35.27 -2.47
C ILE A 592 2.70 36.76 -2.82
N SER A 593 2.98 37.15 -4.06
CA SER A 593 2.77 38.51 -4.54
C SER A 593 1.31 38.95 -4.44
N GLU A 594 1.08 40.12 -3.86
CA GLU A 594 -0.25 40.74 -3.78
C GLU A 594 -0.87 41.03 -5.16
N GLU A 595 -0.05 41.19 -6.20
CA GLU A 595 -0.52 41.35 -7.58
C GLU A 595 -1.18 40.06 -8.10
N TRP A 596 -0.45 38.93 -8.02
CA TRP A 596 -0.93 37.63 -8.48
C TRP A 596 -2.10 37.12 -7.64
N LYS A 597 -2.03 37.31 -6.32
CA LYS A 597 -3.09 36.95 -5.39
C LYS A 597 -4.40 37.68 -5.69
N LYS A 598 -4.35 38.99 -5.95
CA LYS A 598 -5.55 39.76 -6.35
C LYS A 598 -6.05 39.35 -7.72
N SER A 599 -5.17 39.13 -8.68
CA SER A 599 -5.54 38.67 -10.02
C SER A 599 -6.28 37.32 -9.96
N PHE A 600 -5.75 36.36 -9.20
CA PHE A 600 -6.34 35.03 -9.07
C PHE A 600 -7.66 35.05 -8.28
N LEU A 601 -7.75 35.81 -7.18
CA LEU A 601 -9.01 35.98 -6.44
C LEU A 601 -10.08 36.67 -7.30
N ASN A 602 -9.73 37.68 -8.10
CA ASN A 602 -10.66 38.31 -9.03
C ASN A 602 -11.14 37.34 -10.13
N PHE A 603 -10.27 36.41 -10.57
CA PHE A 603 -10.67 35.34 -11.49
C PHE A 603 -11.69 34.40 -10.83
N LEU A 604 -11.45 33.98 -9.58
CA LEU A 604 -12.40 33.17 -8.83
C LEU A 604 -13.71 33.92 -8.58
N ASP A 605 -13.65 35.20 -8.22
CA ASP A 605 -14.85 36.02 -8.00
C ASP A 605 -15.59 36.31 -9.32
N GLY A 606 -14.87 36.44 -10.44
CA GLY A 606 -15.42 36.64 -11.78
C GLY A 606 -16.06 35.40 -12.39
N THR A 607 -15.61 34.20 -12.02
CA THR A 607 -16.26 32.93 -12.38
C THR A 607 -17.56 32.69 -11.61
N PHE A 608 -17.78 33.40 -10.49
CA PHE A 608 -19.03 33.39 -9.71
C PHE A 608 -19.99 34.57 -10.00
N ILE A 609 -19.75 35.40 -11.03
CA ILE A 609 -20.71 36.42 -11.51
C ILE A 609 -21.60 35.93 -12.66
N ASN A 610 -21.48 34.66 -13.08
CA ASN A 610 -22.37 34.07 -14.10
C ASN A 610 -23.37 33.04 -13.57
N ASP A 611 -23.74 33.12 -12.29
CA ASP A 611 -25.03 32.62 -11.77
C ASP A 611 -26.17 33.63 -12.07
N GLN A 612 -26.18 34.23 -13.27
CA GLN A 612 -27.48 34.63 -13.82
C GLN A 612 -28.15 33.35 -14.24
N GLU A 613 -29.19 32.94 -13.49
CA GLU A 613 -30.25 32.12 -14.04
C GLU A 613 -30.55 32.61 -15.46
N LEU A 614 -30.17 31.81 -16.45
CA LEU A 614 -30.67 31.96 -17.81
C LEU A 614 -32.18 31.73 -17.71
N PHE A 615 -32.93 32.81 -17.49
CA PHE A 615 -34.35 32.85 -17.75
C PHE A 615 -34.54 32.61 -19.24
N ILE A 616 -34.74 31.35 -19.61
CA ILE A 616 -35.25 30.99 -20.92
C ILE A 616 -36.66 31.56 -20.99
N GLN A 617 -36.82 32.72 -21.64
CA GLN A 617 -38.15 33.18 -22.05
C GLN A 617 -38.64 32.29 -23.19
N GLY A 618 -39.19 31.15 -22.82
CA GLY A 618 -39.93 30.25 -23.69
C GLY A 618 -41.08 29.67 -22.89
N THR A 619 -42.29 29.73 -23.43
CA THR A 619 -43.41 29.00 -22.84
C THR A 619 -43.04 27.52 -22.76
N ALA A 620 -43.41 26.84 -21.67
CA ALA A 620 -43.12 25.43 -21.42
C ALA A 620 -43.61 24.48 -22.53
N GLU A 621 -44.40 24.99 -23.49
CA GLU A 621 -44.79 24.30 -24.72
C GLU A 621 -43.60 23.99 -25.66
N ALA A 622 -42.50 24.74 -25.63
CA ALA A 622 -41.34 24.47 -26.50
C ALA A 622 -40.42 23.33 -26.00
N ALA A 623 -40.59 22.89 -24.75
CA ALA A 623 -39.76 21.85 -24.13
C ALA A 623 -40.22 20.42 -24.44
N GLU A 624 -41.44 20.24 -24.97
CA GLU A 624 -41.99 18.92 -25.30
C GLU A 624 -41.65 18.43 -26.72
N GLU A 625 -40.98 19.22 -27.55
CA GLU A 625 -40.59 18.73 -28.88
C GLU A 625 -39.45 17.69 -28.77
N PRO A 626 -39.70 16.43 -29.18
CA PRO A 626 -38.71 15.37 -29.12
C PRO A 626 -37.51 15.72 -30.00
N VAL A 627 -36.29 15.36 -29.57
CA VAL A 627 -35.02 15.64 -30.31
C VAL A 627 -35.08 15.26 -31.79
N VAL A 628 -35.98 14.34 -32.13
CA VAL A 628 -36.20 13.80 -33.47
C VAL A 628 -37.08 14.71 -34.36
N SER A 629 -37.92 15.61 -33.82
CA SER A 629 -38.71 16.57 -34.61
C SER A 629 -37.83 17.63 -35.29
N ALA A 630 -36.81 18.14 -34.59
CA ALA A 630 -35.82 19.06 -35.17
C ALA A 630 -35.03 18.43 -36.33
N LEU A 631 -34.83 17.11 -36.29
CA LEU A 631 -34.21 16.34 -37.37
C LEU A 631 -35.17 16.08 -38.56
N GLN A 632 -36.50 16.20 -38.40
CA GLN A 632 -37.44 16.04 -39.52
C GLN A 632 -37.27 17.14 -40.58
N ASN A 633 -36.89 18.34 -40.15
CA ASN A 633 -36.72 19.49 -41.04
C ASN A 633 -35.33 19.53 -41.72
N ASN A 634 -34.33 18.86 -41.13
CA ASN A 634 -32.93 18.94 -41.58
C ASN A 634 -32.34 17.61 -42.10
N SER A 635 -32.94 16.46 -41.79
CA SER A 635 -32.40 15.15 -42.18
C SER A 635 -33.46 14.29 -42.88
N SER A 636 -33.07 13.64 -43.98
CA SER A 636 -33.94 12.81 -44.82
C SER A 636 -34.28 11.43 -44.20
N LEU A 637 -34.49 11.38 -42.89
CA LEU A 637 -34.86 10.16 -42.16
C LEU A 637 -36.34 9.83 -42.38
N SER A 638 -36.64 8.56 -42.65
CA SER A 638 -38.03 8.07 -42.70
C SER A 638 -38.64 7.99 -41.30
N SER A 639 -39.98 7.98 -41.18
CA SER A 639 -40.68 7.85 -39.90
C SER A 639 -40.20 6.67 -39.06
N ARG A 640 -39.90 5.54 -39.72
CA ARG A 640 -39.39 4.35 -39.02
C ARG A 640 -37.94 4.50 -38.54
N GLU A 641 -37.11 5.22 -39.29
CA GLU A 641 -35.74 5.53 -38.88
C GLU A 641 -35.72 6.56 -37.73
N GLN A 642 -36.72 7.45 -37.67
CA GLN A 642 -36.91 8.40 -36.59
C GLN A 642 -37.26 7.70 -35.27
N GLU A 643 -38.24 6.79 -35.29
CA GLU A 643 -38.60 5.97 -34.11
C GLU A 643 -37.39 5.18 -33.59
N VAL A 644 -36.61 4.59 -34.50
CA VAL A 644 -35.39 3.86 -34.13
C VAL A 644 -34.33 4.81 -33.55
N LEU A 645 -34.13 5.99 -34.13
CA LEU A 645 -33.18 6.98 -33.60
C LEU A 645 -33.60 7.51 -32.22
N GLU A 646 -34.90 7.69 -31.98
CA GLU A 646 -35.40 8.13 -30.67
C GLU A 646 -35.07 7.13 -29.57
N LEU A 647 -35.25 5.83 -29.85
CA LEU A 647 -34.91 4.77 -28.90
C LEU A 647 -33.39 4.62 -28.75
N ILE A 648 -32.60 4.89 -29.80
CA ILE A 648 -31.13 4.99 -29.70
C ILE A 648 -30.72 6.10 -28.73
N ILE A 649 -31.36 7.28 -28.80
CA ILE A 649 -31.08 8.43 -27.93
C ILE A 649 -31.48 8.11 -26.48
N LYS A 650 -32.55 7.33 -26.28
CA LYS A 650 -32.97 6.83 -24.96
C LYS A 650 -32.04 5.74 -24.39
N GLY A 651 -31.03 5.30 -25.15
CA GLY A 651 -30.04 4.32 -24.72
C GLY A 651 -30.43 2.85 -24.97
N ASP A 652 -31.58 2.59 -25.60
CA ASP A 652 -32.07 1.22 -25.82
C ASP A 652 -31.16 0.47 -26.79
N ASN A 653 -30.78 -0.78 -26.53
CA ASN A 653 -30.02 -1.61 -27.47
C ASN A 653 -30.90 -2.15 -28.62
N ASN A 654 -30.31 -2.75 -29.66
CA ASN A 654 -31.08 -3.15 -30.85
C ASN A 654 -32.15 -4.22 -30.56
N ARG A 655 -31.94 -5.06 -29.53
CA ARG A 655 -32.90 -6.06 -29.10
C ARG A 655 -34.09 -5.42 -28.38
N GLU A 656 -33.83 -4.46 -27.50
CA GLU A 656 -34.87 -3.66 -26.83
C GLU A 656 -35.68 -2.83 -27.83
N ILE A 657 -35.01 -2.24 -28.82
CA ILE A 657 -35.66 -1.52 -29.93
C ILE A 657 -36.54 -2.47 -30.75
N ALA A 658 -36.05 -3.67 -31.05
CA ALA A 658 -36.78 -4.68 -31.81
C ALA A 658 -38.07 -5.11 -31.08
N GLU A 659 -37.97 -5.32 -29.76
CA GLU A 659 -39.09 -5.67 -28.89
C GLU A 659 -40.11 -4.51 -28.80
N LYS A 660 -39.66 -3.27 -28.56
CA LYS A 660 -40.55 -2.10 -28.47
C LYS A 660 -41.24 -1.75 -29.78
N LEU A 661 -40.61 -2.04 -30.92
CA LEU A 661 -41.12 -1.73 -32.24
C LEU A 661 -41.77 -2.92 -32.96
N PHE A 662 -41.87 -4.08 -32.30
CA PHE A 662 -42.43 -5.34 -32.85
C PHE A 662 -41.82 -5.75 -34.21
N ILE A 663 -40.49 -5.66 -34.33
CA ILE A 663 -39.73 -6.07 -35.54
C ILE A 663 -38.52 -6.93 -35.16
N SER A 664 -37.85 -7.55 -36.14
CA SER A 664 -36.64 -8.34 -35.87
C SER A 664 -35.41 -7.47 -35.57
N ASP A 665 -34.48 -7.95 -34.76
CA ASP A 665 -33.17 -7.30 -34.50
C ASP A 665 -32.39 -7.05 -35.82
N HIS A 666 -32.53 -7.96 -36.79
CA HIS A 666 -31.96 -7.77 -38.13
C HIS A 666 -32.57 -6.55 -38.85
N THR A 667 -33.87 -6.32 -38.70
CA THR A 667 -34.56 -5.14 -39.25
C THR A 667 -34.08 -3.86 -38.56
N VAL A 668 -33.90 -3.88 -37.23
CA VAL A 668 -33.36 -2.73 -36.47
C VAL A 668 -31.94 -2.38 -36.91
N LYS A 669 -31.05 -3.38 -37.03
CA LYS A 669 -29.68 -3.19 -37.54
C LYS A 669 -29.66 -2.49 -38.90
N ASN A 670 -30.56 -2.88 -39.81
CA ASN A 670 -30.70 -2.24 -41.11
C ASN A 670 -31.15 -0.77 -41.02
N HIS A 671 -32.06 -0.44 -40.08
CA HIS A 671 -32.45 0.95 -39.84
C HIS A 671 -31.29 1.76 -39.23
N VAL A 672 -30.56 1.21 -38.25
CA VAL A 672 -29.39 1.85 -37.62
C VAL A 672 -28.31 2.18 -38.66
N THR A 673 -27.98 1.23 -39.54
CA THR A 673 -27.00 1.46 -40.62
C THR A 673 -27.46 2.54 -41.59
N LYS A 674 -28.75 2.58 -41.95
CA LYS A 674 -29.30 3.63 -42.81
C LYS A 674 -29.29 5.01 -42.13
N ILE A 675 -29.57 5.07 -40.82
CA ILE A 675 -29.50 6.29 -40.02
C ILE A 675 -28.07 6.82 -40.00
N PHE A 676 -27.08 5.97 -39.67
CA PHE A 676 -25.67 6.37 -39.63
C PHE A 676 -25.19 6.91 -40.98
N ARG A 677 -25.59 6.23 -42.07
CA ARG A 677 -25.28 6.69 -43.43
C ARG A 677 -25.94 8.03 -43.76
N LYS A 678 -27.21 8.23 -43.38
CA LYS A 678 -27.95 9.47 -43.66
C LYS A 678 -27.49 10.65 -42.79
N LEU A 679 -26.96 10.39 -41.60
CA LEU A 679 -26.39 11.38 -40.69
C LEU A 679 -24.88 11.57 -40.90
N GLU A 680 -24.26 10.81 -41.81
CA GLU A 680 -22.82 10.83 -42.09
C GLU A 680 -21.93 10.58 -40.85
N VAL A 681 -22.39 9.70 -39.96
CA VAL A 681 -21.69 9.35 -38.72
C VAL A 681 -21.25 7.88 -38.74
N PRO A 682 -20.09 7.53 -38.18
CA PRO A 682 -19.58 6.16 -38.21
C PRO A 682 -20.15 5.25 -37.11
N ASP A 683 -20.71 5.82 -36.04
CA ASP A 683 -21.13 5.06 -34.86
C ASP A 683 -22.30 5.70 -34.10
N ARG A 684 -22.82 4.95 -33.13
CA ARG A 684 -23.99 5.27 -32.31
C ARG A 684 -23.79 6.52 -31.45
N ALA A 685 -22.60 6.68 -30.85
CA ALA A 685 -22.32 7.80 -29.98
C ALA A 685 -22.30 9.11 -30.78
N ARG A 686 -21.71 9.10 -31.97
CA ARG A 686 -21.72 10.24 -32.89
C ARG A 686 -23.10 10.52 -33.47
N ALA A 687 -23.94 9.50 -33.69
CA ALA A 687 -25.34 9.71 -34.09
C ALA A 687 -26.14 10.44 -33.00
N ILE A 688 -25.96 10.07 -31.73
CA ILE A 688 -26.60 10.74 -30.58
C ILE A 688 -26.08 12.18 -30.46
N SER A 689 -24.77 12.37 -30.49
CA SER A 689 -24.14 13.69 -30.44
C SER A 689 -24.62 14.60 -31.57
N LYS A 690 -24.70 14.09 -32.81
CA LYS A 690 -25.19 14.85 -33.97
C LYS A 690 -26.67 15.21 -33.85
N ALA A 691 -27.49 14.33 -33.28
CA ALA A 691 -28.90 14.60 -33.03
C ALA A 691 -29.11 15.76 -32.04
N TYR A 692 -28.32 15.79 -30.96
CA TYR A 692 -28.33 16.92 -30.02
C TYR A 692 -27.74 18.20 -30.64
N GLN A 693 -26.66 18.08 -31.43
CA GLN A 693 -26.08 19.21 -32.13
C GLN A 693 -27.10 19.90 -33.05
N VAL A 694 -27.85 19.14 -33.86
CA VAL A 694 -28.89 19.70 -34.75
C VAL A 694 -30.05 20.34 -33.97
N LYS A 695 -30.41 19.81 -32.79
CA LYS A 695 -31.45 20.42 -31.94
C LYS A 695 -31.03 21.80 -31.42
N TYR A 696 -29.74 21.99 -31.15
CA TYR A 696 -29.21 23.21 -30.55
C TYR A 696 -28.49 24.15 -31.54
N GLU A 697 -28.31 23.75 -32.79
CA GLU A 697 -27.81 24.62 -33.89
C GLU A 697 -28.88 25.59 -34.42
N GLY A 698 -30.13 25.51 -33.93
CA GLY A 698 -31.25 26.39 -34.28
C GLY A 698 -31.62 27.44 -33.21
N PHE A 699 -30.81 27.63 -32.18
CA PHE A 699 -31.00 28.62 -31.11
C PHE A 699 -29.97 29.76 -31.17
#